data_AF-A0A518JMQ0-F1
#
_entry.id   AF-A0A518JMQ0-F1
#
_cell.length_a   1.000
_cell.length_b   1.000
_cell.length_c   1.000
_cell.angle_alpha   90.00
_cell.angle_beta   90.00
_cell.angle_gamma   90.00
#
_symmetry.space_group_name_H-M   'P 1'
#
loop_
_entity.id
_entity.type
_entity.pdbx_description
1 polymer ?
#
loop_
_entity_poly.entity_id
_entity_poly.type
_entity_poly.pdbx_seq_one_letter_code
_entity_poly.pdbx_strand_id
1 'polypeptide(L)'
;MNSEIKTWCMLTLAVICGSFAATSMSGCRKPVDPADVSSNATADDSNLTAAETPVAAADDNQPAADMTLKAADTPAEPKPAEVAKAVAPAVPAVESAPPATSTEVAESTEGMKLAAAAEAKPAPAAESKEEPAVKVAAAPAAAKTAAAPAGKSDDPAAVLEAGGDWPQWAGTRLRNNTPNVKGIAKAWNIGKFDRRTGEWDGTNAENIKWFAPLGSQTYGNPVVAGGRVYCGTNNSGGYLKRYPSGVDLGCLLCFDEETGEFLWQHSSEKLITGRVHDWPLQGICCAPLVEGDRLWFVTSRGEVRCLDTKGFHDGSDDGEVKGERGRVADLPVAKPEFKEAVAGLDKGELTKALIDLLAEYGEPIEGTAEVKTVAEGKKWSIKATIDGAARDLEAVVAGPRLSVFKTITADDKEEADVLWVYNMMENLDTSQHNMCSCSVTSYGDLLFVNTSNGVDESHIVLPSPDAPSFICMNKNTGEVLWTDKSPGTNIVHGQWSSPTVAELGGVVQAIFAGGDGWVYSFKADQGADGKPELLWRFDANPKTSKWILGGAGTRNNIIATPVVHDGLVYVAVGQDPEHGEGQGHLWCIDPTKRGDISSELAMKIEGDKRVPIPHRRLQAVIEEDGEVAIDNPNSGVVWHYASFDQNGDGEIDFEEEMHRSCGTVAIQGDLLYVADFSGMLHCLDPKGSKDGEPIVHFTYDMLAQAWGSPLIADGYVYIGDEDGDVAIFELGKENNEPIEEINMGTSVYSTPIAANGVIYISTKDKLFAIAPPKE
;
A
#
# COMPACT_ATOMS: atom_id res chain seq x y z
N MET A 1 12.11 -27.10 50.95
CA MET A 1 13.13 -27.67 51.85
C MET A 1 12.68 -29.07 52.25
N ASN A 2 13.26 -30.11 51.63
CA ASN A 2 13.11 -31.56 51.91
C ASN A 2 11.70 -32.17 51.74
N SER A 3 11.50 -33.33 51.12
CA SER A 3 12.43 -34.24 50.43
C SER A 3 11.71 -35.16 49.44
N GLU A 4 12.41 -35.60 48.39
CA GLU A 4 11.99 -36.71 47.52
C GLU A 4 11.80 -38.04 48.29
N ILE A 5 11.10 -39.02 47.68
CA ILE A 5 11.68 -40.34 47.37
C ILE A 5 10.76 -41.15 46.42
N LYS A 6 11.40 -42.00 45.61
CA LYS A 6 10.89 -42.68 44.41
C LYS A 6 10.16 -44.01 44.69
N THR A 7 8.95 -44.13 44.11
CA THR A 7 8.55 -45.09 43.04
C THR A 7 8.63 -46.63 43.22
N TRP A 8 7.67 -47.32 42.56
CA TRP A 8 7.71 -48.65 41.88
C TRP A 8 6.84 -49.83 42.39
N CYS A 9 6.17 -50.47 41.40
CA CYS A 9 5.61 -51.84 41.31
C CYS A 9 4.32 -52.20 42.07
N MET A 10 3.19 -52.50 41.38
CA MET A 10 2.84 -53.78 40.67
C MET A 10 2.42 -54.91 41.66
N LEU A 11 1.44 -55.79 41.41
CA LEU A 11 0.72 -56.22 40.19
C LEU A 11 -0.51 -57.09 40.61
N THR A 12 -1.64 -57.10 39.88
CA THR A 12 -2.44 -58.35 39.62
C THR A 12 -3.60 -58.17 38.62
N LEU A 13 -3.59 -59.00 37.56
CA LEU A 13 -4.67 -59.69 36.78
C LEU A 13 -6.03 -59.02 36.43
N ALA A 14 -6.80 -59.42 35.40
CA ALA A 14 -6.61 -59.97 34.04
C ALA A 14 -7.97 -60.51 33.47
N VAL A 15 -8.05 -60.76 32.15
CA VAL A 15 -9.09 -61.53 31.39
C VAL A 15 -10.42 -60.78 31.12
N ILE A 16 -10.88 -60.42 29.91
CA ILE A 16 -10.74 -60.83 28.47
C ILE A 16 -11.72 -61.90 27.96
N CYS A 17 -12.46 -61.54 26.90
CA CYS A 17 -12.81 -62.36 25.71
C CYS A 17 -13.49 -61.43 24.66
N GLY A 18 -12.95 -61.11 23.48
CA GLY A 18 -11.67 -61.46 22.85
C GLY A 18 -11.78 -62.51 21.73
N SER A 19 -11.31 -62.18 20.51
CA SER A 19 -10.89 -63.05 19.37
C SER A 19 -10.77 -62.19 18.09
N PHE A 20 -9.85 -62.32 17.11
CA PHE A 20 -8.53 -62.97 16.90
C PHE A 20 -8.10 -62.52 15.47
N ALA A 21 -6.84 -62.39 15.00
CA ALA A 21 -5.46 -62.45 15.51
C ALA A 21 -4.57 -61.56 14.55
N ALA A 22 -3.24 -61.41 14.57
CA ALA A 22 -2.13 -62.07 15.27
C ALA A 22 -0.90 -61.12 15.46
N THR A 23 0.33 -61.66 15.50
CA THR A 23 1.64 -61.01 15.77
C THR A 23 2.69 -61.41 14.70
N SER A 24 3.87 -60.80 14.51
CA SER A 24 4.96 -60.53 15.50
C SER A 24 6.08 -59.62 14.93
N MET A 25 6.49 -58.56 15.65
CA MET A 25 7.72 -58.41 16.48
C MET A 25 9.11 -58.30 15.80
N SER A 26 9.81 -57.18 16.07
CA SER A 26 11.14 -57.12 16.77
C SER A 26 12.20 -56.19 16.14
N GLY A 27 12.88 -55.39 16.98
CA GLY A 27 14.33 -55.12 16.86
C GLY A 27 14.81 -53.72 16.46
N CYS A 28 15.50 -53.02 17.36
CA CYS A 28 16.20 -51.75 17.08
C CYS A 28 17.64 -51.97 16.53
N ARG A 29 18.13 -51.10 15.64
CA ARG A 29 19.58 -50.74 15.57
C ARG A 29 19.94 -49.49 14.76
N LYS A 30 20.61 -48.54 15.45
CA LYS A 30 21.66 -47.55 15.10
C LYS A 30 21.74 -46.82 13.72
N PRO A 31 22.16 -45.53 13.72
CA PRO A 31 22.56 -44.77 12.52
C PRO A 31 24.00 -45.05 12.06
N VAL A 32 24.38 -44.53 10.89
CA VAL A 32 25.72 -44.59 10.29
C VAL A 32 26.08 -43.22 9.70
N ASP A 33 27.33 -42.77 9.94
CA ASP A 33 27.90 -41.47 9.51
C ASP A 33 28.45 -41.46 8.06
N PRO A 34 28.71 -40.27 7.48
CA PRO A 34 28.87 -40.09 6.03
C PRO A 34 30.32 -40.24 5.50
N ALA A 35 30.45 -40.57 4.21
CA ALA A 35 31.68 -40.40 3.44
C ALA A 35 31.43 -40.30 1.91
N ASP A 36 31.57 -39.07 1.41
CA ASP A 36 32.41 -38.68 0.25
C ASP A 36 32.07 -39.10 -1.21
N VAL A 37 32.43 -38.17 -2.12
CA VAL A 37 32.73 -38.29 -3.57
C VAL A 37 31.71 -37.81 -4.64
N SER A 38 32.01 -36.60 -5.14
CA SER A 38 31.91 -36.07 -6.52
C SER A 38 30.58 -35.64 -7.16
N SER A 39 30.64 -34.40 -7.64
CA SER A 39 29.78 -33.71 -8.61
C SER A 39 29.61 -34.40 -9.97
N ASN A 40 28.39 -34.43 -10.52
CA ASN A 40 28.01 -33.63 -11.71
C ASN A 40 26.55 -33.87 -12.17
N ALA A 41 26.07 -32.93 -13.00
CA ALA A 41 24.90 -33.01 -13.91
C ALA A 41 23.48 -32.73 -13.36
N THR A 42 23.10 -31.44 -13.42
CA THR A 42 21.95 -30.91 -14.19
C THR A 42 20.72 -31.82 -14.47
N ALA A 43 19.58 -31.47 -13.87
CA ALA A 43 18.21 -31.39 -14.44
C ALA A 43 17.32 -30.71 -13.37
N ASP A 44 16.57 -29.63 -13.63
CA ASP A 44 15.44 -29.45 -14.57
C ASP A 44 14.12 -30.04 -14.04
N ASP A 45 13.02 -29.29 -14.22
CA ASP A 45 11.79 -29.36 -13.41
C ASP A 45 10.96 -30.63 -13.60
N SER A 46 10.23 -31.05 -12.54
CA SER A 46 8.86 -31.55 -12.70
C SER A 46 8.08 -31.66 -11.38
N ASN A 47 6.83 -31.17 -11.42
CA ASN A 47 5.83 -31.25 -10.35
C ASN A 47 5.56 -32.68 -9.85
N LEU A 48 5.27 -32.81 -8.55
CA LEU A 48 4.56 -33.96 -7.99
C LEU A 48 3.15 -33.54 -7.55
N THR A 49 2.15 -34.17 -8.16
CA THR A 49 0.74 -34.13 -7.74
C THR A 49 0.53 -34.97 -6.47
N ALA A 50 -0.11 -34.40 -5.45
CA ALA A 50 -0.64 -35.19 -4.33
C ALA A 50 -1.95 -35.90 -4.74
N ALA A 51 -2.14 -37.14 -4.29
CA ALA A 51 -3.31 -37.96 -4.58
C ALA A 51 -4.22 -38.09 -3.35
N GLU A 52 -5.54 -38.12 -3.58
CA GLU A 52 -6.54 -38.46 -2.57
C GLU A 52 -6.45 -39.93 -2.13
N THR A 53 -7.13 -40.28 -1.02
CA THR A 53 -8.08 -41.42 -0.83
C THR A 53 -8.27 -41.71 0.69
N PRO A 54 -9.22 -42.57 1.15
CA PRO A 54 -10.67 -42.52 0.92
C PRO A 54 -11.52 -42.94 2.16
N VAL A 55 -12.85 -42.75 2.18
CA VAL A 55 -13.76 -43.67 2.93
C VAL A 55 -15.09 -43.95 2.18
N ALA A 56 -15.41 -45.25 2.14
CA ALA A 56 -16.61 -45.98 1.70
C ALA A 56 -17.97 -45.52 2.30
N ALA A 57 -19.14 -46.12 1.98
CA ALA A 57 -19.73 -46.79 0.79
C ALA A 57 -21.14 -47.28 1.18
N ALA A 58 -22.08 -47.37 0.24
CA ALA A 58 -23.32 -48.16 0.38
C ALA A 58 -23.86 -48.53 -1.02
N ASP A 59 -24.43 -49.73 -1.15
CA ASP A 59 -24.84 -50.33 -2.43
C ASP A 59 -26.24 -50.95 -2.33
N ASP A 60 -26.73 -51.46 -3.47
CA ASP A 60 -27.87 -52.36 -3.69
C ASP A 60 -29.31 -51.79 -3.83
N ASN A 61 -29.69 -51.61 -5.11
CA ASN A 61 -30.67 -52.45 -5.85
C ASN A 61 -31.94 -51.81 -6.48
N GLN A 62 -32.29 -52.36 -7.65
CA GLN A 62 -33.29 -51.96 -8.66
C GLN A 62 -34.69 -52.65 -8.44
N PRO A 63 -35.79 -52.47 -9.25
CA PRO A 63 -35.83 -52.12 -10.70
C PRO A 63 -37.03 -51.31 -11.32
N ALA A 64 -36.75 -50.76 -12.52
CA ALA A 64 -37.52 -50.70 -13.78
C ALA A 64 -39.04 -50.33 -13.91
N ALA A 65 -39.31 -49.30 -14.75
CA ALA A 65 -40.43 -49.13 -15.72
C ALA A 65 -40.29 -47.73 -16.40
N ASP A 66 -40.63 -47.43 -17.67
CA ASP A 66 -40.95 -48.22 -18.89
C ASP A 66 -40.81 -47.32 -20.17
N MET A 67 -40.79 -47.93 -21.37
CA MET A 67 -40.99 -47.38 -22.73
C MET A 67 -40.17 -46.21 -23.32
N THR A 68 -39.15 -46.62 -24.08
CA THR A 68 -38.72 -46.15 -25.42
C THR A 68 -39.46 -44.99 -26.15
N LEU A 69 -38.66 -44.06 -26.69
CA LEU A 69 -38.89 -43.42 -28.01
C LEU A 69 -37.58 -43.40 -28.83
N LYS A 70 -37.69 -43.27 -30.16
CA LYS A 70 -36.59 -43.45 -31.12
C LYS A 70 -35.64 -42.25 -31.21
N ALA A 71 -34.39 -42.56 -31.56
CA ALA A 71 -33.33 -41.61 -31.85
C ALA A 71 -33.62 -40.68 -33.04
N ALA A 72 -33.20 -39.42 -32.88
CA ALA A 72 -32.86 -38.46 -33.92
C ALA A 72 -31.59 -37.72 -33.47
N ASP A 73 -30.80 -37.22 -34.42
CA ASP A 73 -29.38 -36.89 -34.22
C ASP A 73 -29.10 -35.75 -33.22
N THR A 74 -28.10 -35.96 -32.36
CA THR A 74 -27.48 -34.92 -31.52
C THR A 74 -26.15 -34.49 -32.14
N PRO A 75 -25.84 -33.18 -32.26
CA PRO A 75 -24.55 -32.73 -32.79
C PRO A 75 -23.38 -33.20 -31.92
N ALA A 76 -22.26 -33.55 -32.55
CA ALA A 76 -21.02 -33.82 -31.84
C ALA A 76 -20.50 -32.55 -31.15
N GLU A 77 -20.01 -32.70 -29.93
CA GLU A 77 -19.24 -31.66 -29.24
C GLU A 77 -18.00 -31.27 -30.08
N PRO A 78 -17.67 -29.98 -30.20
CA PRO A 78 -16.44 -29.57 -30.86
C PRO A 78 -15.25 -29.97 -30.00
N LYS A 79 -14.29 -30.68 -30.61
CA LYS A 79 -12.98 -30.93 -30.00
C LYS A 79 -12.29 -29.60 -29.63
N PRO A 80 -11.43 -29.57 -28.60
CA PRO A 80 -10.56 -28.44 -28.34
C PRO A 80 -9.76 -28.09 -29.61
N ALA A 81 -9.85 -26.84 -30.04
CA ALA A 81 -9.03 -26.33 -31.13
C ALA A 81 -7.63 -25.99 -30.61
N GLU A 82 -6.63 -26.40 -31.38
CA GLU A 82 -5.22 -26.12 -31.14
C GLU A 82 -4.95 -24.61 -31.16
N VAL A 83 -4.43 -24.05 -30.05
CA VAL A 83 -4.16 -22.61 -29.94
C VAL A 83 -2.89 -22.28 -30.74
N ALA A 84 -3.10 -21.79 -31.97
CA ALA A 84 -2.02 -21.24 -32.77
C ALA A 84 -1.44 -19.97 -32.13
N LYS A 85 -0.10 -19.85 -32.08
CA LYS A 85 0.59 -18.63 -31.67
C LYS A 85 0.15 -17.45 -32.54
N ALA A 86 -0.45 -16.43 -31.92
CA ALA A 86 -0.75 -15.17 -32.59
C ALA A 86 0.55 -14.38 -32.85
N VAL A 87 0.70 -13.90 -34.07
CA VAL A 87 1.86 -13.13 -34.54
C VAL A 87 1.59 -11.64 -34.38
N ALA A 88 2.56 -10.88 -33.86
CA ALA A 88 2.45 -9.43 -33.73
C ALA A 88 2.39 -8.72 -35.10
N PRO A 89 1.62 -7.63 -35.26
CA PRO A 89 1.57 -6.87 -36.49
C PRO A 89 2.90 -6.13 -36.73
N ALA A 90 3.46 -6.27 -37.94
CA ALA A 90 4.73 -5.66 -38.31
C ALA A 90 4.61 -4.16 -38.58
N VAL A 91 5.55 -3.37 -38.03
CA VAL A 91 5.77 -1.96 -38.37
C VAL A 91 6.70 -1.89 -39.60
N PRO A 92 6.42 -1.06 -40.62
CA PRO A 92 7.30 -0.93 -41.78
C PRO A 92 8.60 -0.19 -41.41
N ALA A 93 9.74 -0.80 -41.73
CA ALA A 93 11.06 -0.21 -41.53
C ALA A 93 11.36 0.88 -42.58
N VAL A 94 12.03 1.95 -42.16
CA VAL A 94 12.67 2.93 -43.05
C VAL A 94 14.15 2.56 -43.18
N GLU A 95 14.66 2.53 -44.40
CA GLU A 95 16.03 2.09 -44.71
C GLU A 95 17.13 3.00 -44.13
N SER A 96 18.18 2.39 -43.60
CA SER A 96 19.51 2.99 -43.49
C SER A 96 20.54 2.08 -44.15
N ALA A 97 21.36 2.66 -45.04
CA ALA A 97 22.25 1.89 -45.93
C ALA A 97 23.50 1.33 -45.20
N PRO A 98 24.05 0.19 -45.66
CA PRO A 98 25.19 -0.46 -44.99
C PRO A 98 26.56 0.11 -45.42
N PRO A 99 27.58 0.09 -44.54
CA PRO A 99 28.97 0.26 -44.95
C PRO A 99 29.55 -1.03 -45.54
N ALA A 100 30.44 -0.89 -46.52
CA ALA A 100 31.12 -2.00 -47.20
C ALA A 100 32.42 -2.45 -46.49
N THR A 101 32.90 -3.63 -46.88
CA THR A 101 33.92 -4.47 -46.20
C THR A 101 35.39 -4.21 -46.59
N SER A 102 36.29 -4.99 -45.96
CA SER A 102 37.73 -5.25 -46.21
C SER A 102 38.72 -4.42 -45.36
N THR A 103 39.85 -4.95 -44.86
CA THR A 103 40.53 -6.24 -45.12
C THR A 103 41.31 -6.75 -43.89
N GLU A 104 41.67 -8.05 -43.87
CA GLU A 104 42.56 -8.66 -42.85
C GLU A 104 44.03 -8.19 -42.95
N VAL A 105 44.72 -8.14 -41.80
CA VAL A 105 46.15 -8.48 -41.65
C VAL A 105 46.35 -9.12 -40.27
N ALA A 106 47.20 -10.15 -40.16
CA ALA A 106 47.47 -10.91 -38.93
C ALA A 106 48.88 -10.67 -38.35
N GLU A 107 49.07 -11.07 -37.07
CA GLU A 107 50.36 -11.26 -36.35
C GLU A 107 51.21 -9.98 -36.09
N SER A 108 51.99 -9.80 -35.00
CA SER A 108 52.37 -10.68 -33.88
C SER A 108 52.99 -9.89 -32.68
N THR A 109 53.01 -10.55 -31.50
CA THR A 109 54.03 -10.49 -30.40
C THR A 109 54.43 -9.20 -29.63
N GLU A 110 54.49 -9.39 -28.30
CA GLU A 110 55.42 -8.83 -27.29
C GLU A 110 55.39 -7.35 -26.85
N GLY A 111 55.57 -7.15 -25.52
CA GLY A 111 56.63 -6.25 -25.04
C GLY A 111 56.24 -5.08 -24.12
N MET A 112 56.33 -5.28 -22.81
CA MET A 112 56.31 -4.26 -21.75
C MET A 112 57.17 -3.00 -22.03
N LYS A 113 56.65 -1.79 -21.71
CA LYS A 113 57.17 -0.85 -20.68
C LYS A 113 56.64 0.58 -20.85
N LEU A 114 56.24 1.18 -19.73
CA LEU A 114 56.22 2.64 -19.54
C LEU A 114 57.07 2.97 -18.31
N ALA A 115 57.93 3.98 -18.43
CA ALA A 115 58.88 4.38 -17.40
C ALA A 115 58.65 5.83 -16.94
N ALA A 116 58.87 6.03 -15.64
CA ALA A 116 59.01 7.29 -14.90
C ALA A 116 59.97 8.33 -15.55
N ALA A 117 60.03 9.61 -15.15
CA ALA A 117 59.17 10.54 -14.38
C ALA A 117 59.86 11.93 -14.33
N ALA A 118 59.27 12.89 -13.59
CA ALA A 118 59.90 14.10 -12.99
C ALA A 118 60.28 15.28 -13.92
N GLU A 119 60.26 16.56 -13.51
CA GLU A 119 59.47 17.33 -12.50
C GLU A 119 59.85 18.83 -12.61
N ALA A 120 58.92 19.79 -12.43
CA ALA A 120 59.23 21.19 -12.06
C ALA A 120 57.99 22.02 -11.61
N LYS A 121 58.16 22.82 -10.55
CA LYS A 121 57.21 23.78 -9.90
C LYS A 121 57.60 25.25 -10.24
N PRO A 122 56.87 26.32 -9.78
CA PRO A 122 55.42 26.56 -9.64
C PRO A 122 54.98 28.03 -10.01
N ALA A 123 53.67 28.34 -9.83
CA ALA A 123 53.05 29.69 -9.65
C ALA A 123 52.92 30.61 -10.91
N PRO A 124 51.97 31.57 -10.97
CA PRO A 124 51.20 32.20 -9.87
C PRO A 124 49.66 32.21 -10.00
N ALA A 125 48.99 32.74 -8.98
CA ALA A 125 47.53 32.96 -8.94
C ALA A 125 47.12 34.33 -9.54
N ALA A 126 45.95 34.37 -10.17
CA ALA A 126 45.23 35.61 -10.50
C ALA A 126 43.71 35.36 -10.68
N GLU A 127 42.92 35.95 -9.80
CA GLU A 127 41.54 36.47 -9.97
C GLU A 127 40.59 35.81 -10.99
N SER A 128 39.66 34.99 -10.48
CA SER A 128 38.40 34.68 -11.17
C SER A 128 37.38 35.80 -10.95
N LYS A 129 36.87 36.39 -12.03
CA LYS A 129 35.77 37.37 -11.98
C LYS A 129 34.44 36.68 -11.68
N GLU A 130 33.60 37.34 -10.89
CA GLU A 130 32.19 36.99 -10.76
C GLU A 130 31.43 37.26 -12.08
N GLU A 131 30.67 36.27 -12.55
CA GLU A 131 29.45 36.50 -13.34
C GLU A 131 28.28 35.83 -12.60
N PRO A 132 27.06 36.40 -12.68
CA PRO A 132 26.12 36.32 -11.58
C PRO A 132 25.30 35.03 -11.53
N ALA A 133 24.91 34.65 -10.32
CA ALA A 133 23.94 33.60 -10.09
C ALA A 133 22.64 33.84 -10.90
N VAL A 134 22.21 32.83 -11.63
CA VAL A 134 20.87 32.79 -12.23
C VAL A 134 19.86 32.71 -11.09
N LYS A 135 19.27 33.85 -10.75
CA LYS A 135 18.13 33.90 -9.85
C LYS A 135 16.98 33.12 -10.49
N VAL A 136 16.57 32.02 -9.84
CA VAL A 136 15.23 31.48 -10.05
C VAL A 136 14.26 32.59 -9.65
N ALA A 137 13.58 33.18 -10.65
CA ALA A 137 12.64 34.25 -10.41
C ALA A 137 11.37 33.66 -9.79
N ALA A 138 11.14 33.95 -8.50
CA ALA A 138 9.86 33.67 -7.87
C ALA A 138 8.75 34.30 -8.71
N ALA A 139 7.76 33.50 -9.10
CA ALA A 139 6.53 34.02 -9.68
C ALA A 139 5.89 34.99 -8.68
N PRO A 140 5.28 36.11 -9.14
CA PRO A 140 4.73 37.10 -8.23
C PRO A 140 3.60 36.47 -7.42
N ALA A 141 3.77 36.44 -6.10
CA ALA A 141 2.75 35.98 -5.19
C ALA A 141 1.49 36.86 -5.34
N ALA A 142 0.46 36.31 -5.99
CA ALA A 142 -0.90 36.75 -5.74
C ALA A 142 -1.16 36.59 -4.23
N ALA A 143 -1.83 37.57 -3.62
CA ALA A 143 -2.06 37.57 -2.18
C ALA A 143 -3.01 36.41 -1.82
N LYS A 144 -2.43 35.27 -1.43
CA LYS A 144 -3.15 34.09 -0.94
C LYS A 144 -4.00 34.50 0.26
N THR A 145 -5.32 34.57 0.07
CA THR A 145 -6.26 34.73 1.18
C THR A 145 -6.30 33.42 1.93
N ALA A 146 -5.52 33.33 3.02
CA ALA A 146 -5.51 32.16 3.88
C ALA A 146 -6.93 31.82 4.33
N ALA A 147 -7.37 30.60 3.99
CA ALA A 147 -8.56 30.00 4.59
C ALA A 147 -8.41 29.97 6.12
N ALA A 148 -9.54 29.97 6.84
CA ALA A 148 -9.53 29.99 8.30
C ALA A 148 -8.71 28.81 8.87
N PRO A 149 -7.93 29.03 9.94
CA PRO A 149 -7.09 27.98 10.52
C PRO A 149 -7.93 26.81 11.02
N ALA A 150 -7.53 25.59 10.66
CA ALA A 150 -8.15 24.36 11.12
C ALA A 150 -8.04 24.24 12.67
N GLY A 151 -9.00 23.53 13.25
CA GLY A 151 -9.30 23.59 14.69
C GLY A 151 -8.33 22.82 15.61
N LYS A 152 -8.80 22.58 16.85
CA LYS A 152 -8.06 21.95 17.96
C LYS A 152 -7.80 20.44 17.78
N SER A 153 -7.57 19.97 16.55
CA SER A 153 -7.66 18.56 16.13
C SER A 153 -6.36 17.75 16.26
N ASP A 154 -5.29 18.37 16.75
CA ASP A 154 -3.90 17.85 16.70
C ASP A 154 -3.33 17.43 18.08
N ASP A 155 -4.23 17.12 19.03
CA ASP A 155 -3.87 16.49 20.31
C ASP A 155 -4.20 14.98 20.27
N PRO A 156 -3.20 14.09 20.14
CA PRO A 156 -3.43 12.65 20.11
C PRO A 156 -4.16 12.12 21.35
N ALA A 157 -3.91 12.69 22.53
CA ALA A 157 -4.54 12.22 23.76
C ALA A 157 -6.04 12.52 23.76
N ALA A 158 -6.44 13.69 23.24
CA ALA A 158 -7.85 14.04 23.11
C ALA A 158 -8.61 13.13 22.15
N VAL A 159 -8.00 12.73 21.02
CA VAL A 159 -8.60 11.81 20.05
C VAL A 159 -8.71 10.39 20.63
N LEU A 160 -7.62 9.89 21.24
CA LEU A 160 -7.59 8.55 21.84
C LEU A 160 -8.65 8.41 22.94
N GLU A 161 -8.71 9.36 23.88
CA GLU A 161 -9.63 9.31 25.02
C GLU A 161 -11.10 9.62 24.68
N ALA A 162 -11.38 10.26 23.54
CA ALA A 162 -12.75 10.55 23.14
C ALA A 162 -13.54 9.29 22.78
N GLY A 163 -12.88 8.25 22.25
CA GLY A 163 -13.55 7.08 21.68
C GLY A 163 -14.56 7.43 20.56
N GLY A 164 -14.38 8.58 19.93
CA GLY A 164 -15.28 9.17 18.95
C GLY A 164 -14.74 9.04 17.52
N ASP A 165 -14.68 10.15 16.80
CA ASP A 165 -14.07 10.25 15.46
C ASP A 165 -12.63 9.69 15.43
N TRP A 166 -12.28 9.07 14.30
CA TRP A 166 -10.97 8.49 13.99
C TRP A 166 -10.42 9.11 12.69
N PRO A 167 -9.91 10.36 12.76
CA PRO A 167 -9.86 11.28 11.62
C PRO A 167 -8.66 11.12 10.67
N GLN A 168 -7.82 10.10 10.85
CA GLN A 168 -6.71 9.79 9.95
C GLN A 168 -6.29 8.33 10.11
N TRP A 169 -5.32 7.87 9.29
CA TRP A 169 -4.70 6.55 9.50
C TRP A 169 -4.22 6.36 10.94
N ALA A 170 -4.76 5.33 11.60
CA ALA A 170 -4.60 5.01 13.01
C ALA A 170 -4.92 6.18 13.98
N GLY A 171 -5.91 7.00 13.61
CA GLY A 171 -6.58 8.02 14.42
C GLY A 171 -5.77 9.30 14.69
N THR A 172 -4.46 9.17 14.86
CA THR A 172 -3.58 10.26 15.29
C THR A 172 -2.26 10.25 14.54
N ARG A 173 -1.54 11.37 14.57
CA ARG A 173 -0.16 11.47 14.06
C ARG A 173 0.87 10.57 14.76
N LEU A 174 0.49 9.86 15.83
CA LEU A 174 1.33 8.84 16.50
C LEU A 174 1.17 7.43 15.89
N ARG A 175 0.14 7.23 15.05
CA ARG A 175 -0.12 6.02 14.26
C ARG A 175 -0.39 4.71 15.04
N ASN A 176 -0.72 4.83 16.32
CA ASN A 176 -1.07 3.70 17.18
C ASN A 176 -2.58 3.40 17.09
N ASN A 177 -2.98 2.27 16.48
CA ASN A 177 -4.39 1.95 16.18
C ASN A 177 -5.16 1.43 17.42
N THR A 178 -5.31 2.30 18.44
CA THR A 178 -5.83 1.93 19.76
C THR A 178 -6.90 2.91 20.28
N PRO A 179 -8.06 3.05 19.60
CA PRO A 179 -9.11 3.98 20.02
C PRO A 179 -9.76 3.55 21.34
N ASN A 180 -9.99 4.48 22.28
CA ASN A 180 -10.67 4.17 23.56
C ASN A 180 -12.20 3.97 23.42
N VAL A 181 -12.66 3.50 22.26
CA VAL A 181 -14.08 3.17 21.99
C VAL A 181 -14.50 2.01 22.93
N LYS A 182 -15.78 2.00 23.31
CA LYS A 182 -16.41 1.01 24.20
C LYS A 182 -17.73 0.50 23.63
N GLY A 183 -18.12 -0.70 24.01
CA GLY A 183 -19.40 -1.29 23.61
C GLY A 183 -19.46 -1.60 22.11
N ILE A 184 -18.34 -2.05 21.54
CA ILE A 184 -18.25 -2.45 20.13
C ILE A 184 -18.67 -3.92 19.94
N ALA A 185 -18.92 -4.31 18.69
CA ALA A 185 -19.27 -5.68 18.35
C ALA A 185 -18.09 -6.64 18.59
N LYS A 186 -18.39 -7.84 19.09
CA LYS A 186 -17.41 -8.91 19.39
C LYS A 186 -17.69 -10.20 18.62
N ALA A 187 -18.89 -10.28 18.04
CA ALA A 187 -19.37 -11.30 17.14
C ALA A 187 -20.35 -10.60 16.18
N TRP A 188 -20.41 -11.04 14.92
CA TRP A 188 -21.35 -10.56 13.92
C TRP A 188 -21.55 -11.63 12.84
N ASN A 189 -22.56 -11.44 12.00
CA ASN A 189 -22.78 -12.27 10.83
C ASN A 189 -23.08 -11.36 9.64
N ILE A 190 -22.27 -11.43 8.58
CA ILE A 190 -22.45 -10.60 7.38
C ILE A 190 -23.63 -11.03 6.50
N GLY A 191 -24.38 -12.07 6.86
CA GLY A 191 -25.40 -12.68 6.02
C GLY A 191 -24.78 -13.44 4.85
N LYS A 192 -25.38 -13.35 3.66
CA LYS A 192 -24.83 -13.93 2.43
C LYS A 192 -24.89 -12.94 1.27
N PHE A 193 -23.92 -13.03 0.36
CA PHE A 193 -23.92 -12.29 -0.89
C PHE A 193 -23.96 -13.27 -2.08
N ASP A 194 -24.82 -13.02 -3.06
CA ASP A 194 -24.77 -13.76 -4.33
C ASP A 194 -23.49 -13.37 -5.08
N ARG A 195 -22.61 -14.34 -5.33
CA ARG A 195 -21.28 -14.12 -5.96
C ARG A 195 -21.34 -13.60 -7.40
N ARG A 196 -22.52 -13.55 -8.04
CA ARG A 196 -22.72 -13.11 -9.43
C ARG A 196 -23.48 -11.78 -9.51
N THR A 197 -24.43 -11.51 -8.61
CA THR A 197 -25.23 -10.27 -8.62
C THR A 197 -24.79 -9.26 -7.57
N GLY A 198 -24.08 -9.69 -6.52
CA GLY A 198 -23.79 -8.86 -5.35
C GLY A 198 -25.01 -8.63 -4.44
N GLU A 199 -26.16 -9.25 -4.73
CA GLU A 199 -27.37 -9.10 -3.91
C GLU A 199 -27.16 -9.69 -2.51
N TRP A 200 -27.59 -8.95 -1.49
CA TRP A 200 -27.42 -9.31 -0.09
C TRP A 200 -28.65 -10.03 0.47
N ASP A 201 -28.45 -11.26 0.96
CA ASP A 201 -29.37 -11.98 1.82
C ASP A 201 -28.98 -11.74 3.29
N GLY A 202 -29.54 -10.66 3.85
CA GLY A 202 -29.38 -10.30 5.27
C GLY A 202 -30.27 -11.10 6.24
N THR A 203 -30.92 -12.20 5.81
CA THR A 203 -31.89 -12.94 6.65
C THR A 203 -31.30 -13.45 7.98
N ASN A 204 -30.00 -13.78 7.97
CA ASN A 204 -29.25 -14.21 9.16
C ASN A 204 -28.12 -13.22 9.51
N ALA A 205 -28.19 -11.98 9.04
CA ALA A 205 -27.19 -10.97 9.37
C ALA A 205 -27.38 -10.49 10.82
N GLU A 206 -26.28 -10.37 11.55
CA GLU A 206 -26.25 -9.98 12.95
C GLU A 206 -25.20 -8.88 13.15
N ASN A 207 -25.53 -7.84 13.92
CA ASN A 207 -24.65 -6.72 14.27
C ASN A 207 -24.07 -5.92 13.07
N ILE A 208 -24.68 -6.03 11.89
CA ILE A 208 -24.39 -5.17 10.73
C ILE A 208 -25.28 -3.92 10.81
N LYS A 209 -24.67 -2.74 10.99
CA LYS A 209 -25.35 -1.44 10.96
C LYS A 209 -25.74 -1.08 9.53
N TRP A 210 -24.77 -1.19 8.63
CA TRP A 210 -24.91 -1.07 7.17
C TRP A 210 -23.68 -1.66 6.47
N PHE A 211 -23.77 -1.86 5.17
CA PHE A 211 -22.61 -2.05 4.30
C PHE A 211 -22.76 -1.16 3.06
N ALA A 212 -21.63 -0.74 2.47
CA ALA A 212 -21.59 -0.01 1.20
C ALA A 212 -20.66 -0.74 0.22
N PRO A 213 -21.00 -0.87 -1.08
CA PRO A 213 -20.09 -1.44 -2.07
C PRO A 213 -18.88 -0.52 -2.29
N LEU A 214 -17.71 -1.10 -2.54
CA LEU A 214 -16.50 -0.39 -2.92
C LEU A 214 -16.13 -0.73 -4.37
N GLY A 215 -14.88 -0.48 -4.76
CA GLY A 215 -14.28 -1.01 -5.97
C GLY A 215 -14.11 -2.53 -5.97
N SER A 216 -13.37 -3.04 -6.96
CA SER A 216 -13.01 -4.47 -7.05
C SER A 216 -11.69 -4.82 -6.35
N GLN A 217 -10.97 -3.80 -5.87
CA GLN A 217 -9.73 -3.86 -5.09
C GLN A 217 -9.69 -2.66 -4.14
N THR A 218 -9.47 -2.93 -2.85
CA THR A 218 -9.45 -1.91 -1.78
C THR A 218 -8.31 -2.19 -0.81
N TYR A 219 -7.45 -1.19 -0.62
CA TYR A 219 -6.33 -1.19 0.32
C TYR A 219 -6.27 0.11 1.15
N GLY A 220 -7.15 1.08 0.88
CA GLY A 220 -7.22 2.33 1.63
C GLY A 220 -7.98 2.12 2.94
N ASN A 221 -7.27 2.29 4.06
CA ASN A 221 -7.87 2.15 5.39
C ASN A 221 -9.00 3.18 5.59
N PRO A 222 -10.15 2.78 6.18
CA PRO A 222 -11.27 3.68 6.42
C PRO A 222 -10.93 4.75 7.48
N VAL A 223 -11.54 5.93 7.33
CA VAL A 223 -11.37 7.09 8.22
C VAL A 223 -12.76 7.63 8.57
N VAL A 224 -13.00 7.93 9.85
CA VAL A 224 -14.31 8.38 10.35
C VAL A 224 -14.17 9.75 10.97
N ALA A 225 -14.91 10.75 10.49
CA ALA A 225 -14.87 12.10 11.03
C ALA A 225 -16.13 12.89 10.68
N GLY A 226 -16.67 13.64 11.65
CA GLY A 226 -17.74 14.62 11.42
C GLY A 226 -19.02 14.03 10.84
N GLY A 227 -19.40 12.80 11.24
CA GLY A 227 -20.57 12.09 10.71
C GLY A 227 -20.37 11.45 9.33
N ARG A 228 -19.12 11.27 8.89
CA ARG A 228 -18.77 10.71 7.57
C ARG A 228 -17.72 9.61 7.68
N VAL A 229 -17.78 8.68 6.74
CA VAL A 229 -16.76 7.63 6.55
C VAL A 229 -16.12 7.77 5.18
N TYR A 230 -14.80 7.79 5.15
CA TYR A 230 -13.98 7.92 3.95
C TYR A 230 -13.22 6.63 3.65
N CYS A 231 -13.20 6.19 2.39
CA CYS A 231 -12.45 5.00 1.99
C CYS A 231 -11.82 5.17 0.59
N GLY A 232 -10.54 4.83 0.49
CA GLY A 232 -9.80 4.81 -0.77
C GLY A 232 -9.94 3.46 -1.47
N THR A 233 -10.38 3.47 -2.73
CA THR A 233 -10.70 2.26 -3.51
C THR A 233 -10.58 2.52 -5.02
N ASN A 234 -10.89 1.53 -5.86
CA ASN A 234 -11.06 1.72 -7.31
C ASN A 234 -12.52 2.00 -7.69
N ASN A 235 -12.79 2.33 -8.95
CA ASN A 235 -14.12 2.74 -9.42
C ASN A 235 -15.12 1.60 -9.73
N SER A 236 -14.84 0.31 -9.46
CA SER A 236 -15.78 -0.77 -9.83
C SER A 236 -17.13 -0.72 -9.09
N GLY A 237 -17.26 0.08 -8.02
CA GLY A 237 -18.55 0.40 -7.41
C GLY A 237 -19.46 1.28 -8.29
N GLY A 238 -18.87 2.06 -9.21
CA GLY A 238 -19.59 2.77 -10.28
C GLY A 238 -20.57 3.85 -9.81
N TYR A 239 -20.27 4.53 -8.70
CA TYR A 239 -21.17 5.50 -8.07
C TYR A 239 -21.56 6.68 -8.99
N LEU A 240 -20.59 7.25 -9.71
CA LEU A 240 -20.86 8.33 -10.66
C LEU A 240 -21.30 7.76 -12.01
N LYS A 241 -22.50 8.15 -12.50
CA LYS A 241 -23.05 7.67 -13.79
C LYS A 241 -22.11 7.90 -14.99
N ARG A 242 -21.34 8.98 -14.97
CA ARG A 242 -20.33 9.31 -16.01
C ARG A 242 -19.06 8.43 -15.95
N TYR A 243 -18.89 7.68 -14.87
CA TYR A 243 -17.82 6.71 -14.66
C TYR A 243 -18.43 5.36 -14.25
N PRO A 244 -19.11 4.66 -15.18
CA PRO A 244 -19.63 3.33 -14.90
C PRO A 244 -18.50 2.38 -14.48
N SER A 245 -18.84 1.30 -13.78
CA SER A 245 -17.89 0.38 -13.10
C SER A 245 -16.77 -0.22 -13.97
N GLY A 246 -16.93 -0.22 -15.30
CA GLY A 246 -15.90 -0.64 -16.27
C GLY A 246 -14.84 0.43 -16.59
N VAL A 247 -14.98 1.67 -16.07
CA VAL A 247 -13.96 2.72 -16.17
C VAL A 247 -13.01 2.58 -14.98
N ASP A 248 -11.73 2.33 -15.26
CA ASP A 248 -10.68 2.21 -14.25
C ASP A 248 -10.20 3.59 -13.77
N LEU A 249 -10.30 3.84 -12.45
CA LEU A 249 -9.91 5.08 -11.77
C LEU A 249 -9.49 4.76 -10.32
N GLY A 250 -8.66 5.61 -9.72
CA GLY A 250 -8.52 5.68 -8.26
C GLY A 250 -9.61 6.58 -7.66
N CYS A 251 -10.34 6.12 -6.65
CA CYS A 251 -11.45 6.84 -6.03
C CYS A 251 -11.25 7.04 -4.52
N LEU A 252 -11.63 8.21 -4.01
CA LEU A 252 -11.88 8.41 -2.59
C LEU A 252 -13.39 8.61 -2.44
N LEU A 253 -14.04 7.69 -1.73
CA LEU A 253 -15.49 7.70 -1.50
C LEU A 253 -15.80 8.31 -0.13
N CYS A 254 -16.91 9.02 -0.04
CA CYS A 254 -17.47 9.54 1.20
C CYS A 254 -18.89 8.97 1.41
N PHE A 255 -19.13 8.43 2.60
CA PHE A 255 -20.41 7.90 3.05
C PHE A 255 -20.92 8.62 4.30
N ASP A 256 -22.23 8.66 4.50
CA ASP A 256 -22.84 9.04 5.79
C ASP A 256 -22.57 7.96 6.84
N GLU A 257 -22.19 8.37 8.05
CA GLU A 257 -21.81 7.45 9.12
C GLU A 257 -23.00 6.72 9.77
N GLU A 258 -24.18 7.34 9.86
CA GLU A 258 -25.38 6.71 10.42
C GLU A 258 -25.97 5.70 9.44
N THR A 259 -26.02 6.02 8.15
CA THR A 259 -26.79 5.25 7.15
C THR A 259 -25.97 4.42 6.16
N GLY A 260 -24.69 4.78 5.93
CA GLY A 260 -23.89 4.21 4.84
C GLY A 260 -24.25 4.75 3.45
N GLU A 261 -25.11 5.78 3.38
CA GLU A 261 -25.50 6.42 2.12
C GLU A 261 -24.29 7.11 1.46
N PHE A 262 -24.10 6.87 0.17
CA PHE A 262 -23.06 7.52 -0.62
C PHE A 262 -23.35 9.03 -0.73
N LEU A 263 -22.36 9.85 -0.37
CA LEU A 263 -22.46 11.30 -0.41
C LEU A 263 -21.75 11.88 -1.63
N TRP A 264 -20.47 11.54 -1.81
CA TRP A 264 -19.67 12.02 -2.94
C TRP A 264 -18.45 11.14 -3.24
N GLN A 265 -17.91 11.28 -4.46
CA GLN A 265 -16.68 10.62 -4.94
C GLN A 265 -15.68 11.64 -5.49
N HIS A 266 -14.43 11.60 -5.01
CA HIS A 266 -13.30 12.15 -5.78
C HIS A 266 -12.80 11.10 -6.76
N SER A 267 -12.56 11.50 -8.01
CA SER A 267 -12.18 10.58 -9.11
C SER A 267 -10.83 10.95 -9.74
N SER A 268 -9.88 10.01 -9.72
CA SER A 268 -8.56 10.16 -10.33
C SER A 268 -8.45 9.28 -11.60
N GLU A 269 -8.49 9.91 -12.78
CA GLU A 269 -8.23 9.20 -14.04
C GLU A 269 -6.83 8.58 -14.06
N LYS A 270 -6.71 7.35 -14.58
CA LYS A 270 -5.43 6.65 -14.66
C LYS A 270 -4.36 7.42 -15.44
N LEU A 271 -3.11 7.35 -14.99
CA LEU A 271 -1.97 7.92 -15.73
C LEU A 271 -1.80 7.21 -17.08
N ILE A 272 -1.54 7.98 -18.15
CA ILE A 272 -1.35 7.45 -19.51
C ILE A 272 -0.08 6.59 -19.67
N THR A 273 0.84 6.69 -18.71
CA THR A 273 2.02 5.82 -18.56
C THR A 273 1.66 4.41 -18.06
N GLY A 274 0.44 4.21 -17.54
CA GLY A 274 -0.09 2.92 -17.12
C GLY A 274 0.72 2.28 -16.00
N ARG A 275 0.87 0.95 -16.08
CA ARG A 275 1.40 0.05 -15.03
C ARG A 275 2.64 0.56 -14.30
N VAL A 276 3.57 1.24 -14.98
CA VAL A 276 4.82 1.75 -14.39
C VAL A 276 4.56 2.64 -13.17
N HIS A 277 3.55 3.50 -13.25
CA HIS A 277 3.26 4.51 -12.24
C HIS A 277 1.87 4.33 -11.60
N ASP A 278 0.90 3.79 -12.33
CA ASP A 278 -0.50 3.71 -11.90
C ASP A 278 -1.11 2.38 -12.37
N TRP A 279 -1.04 1.38 -11.49
CA TRP A 279 -1.39 -0.01 -11.80
C TRP A 279 -2.89 -0.17 -12.15
N PRO A 280 -3.26 -0.93 -13.20
CA PRO A 280 -4.66 -1.11 -13.56
C PRO A 280 -5.48 -1.75 -12.43
N LEU A 281 -6.72 -1.29 -12.26
CA LEU A 281 -7.64 -1.66 -11.18
C LEU A 281 -7.16 -1.32 -9.76
N GLN A 282 -6.01 -0.69 -9.57
CA GLN A 282 -5.58 -0.26 -8.24
C GLN A 282 -6.31 1.03 -7.82
N GLY A 283 -6.77 1.06 -6.57
CA GLY A 283 -7.48 2.21 -6.01
C GLY A 283 -6.57 3.36 -5.56
N ILE A 284 -7.15 4.30 -4.82
CA ILE A 284 -6.39 5.14 -3.88
C ILE A 284 -6.10 4.29 -2.63
N CYS A 285 -4.83 4.07 -2.30
CA CYS A 285 -4.42 3.29 -1.13
C CYS A 285 -4.22 4.13 0.14
N CYS A 286 -4.38 5.45 0.03
CA CYS A 286 -4.16 6.40 1.11
C CYS A 286 -5.42 6.54 1.96
N ALA A 287 -5.28 6.53 3.28
CA ALA A 287 -6.29 7.07 4.17
C ALA A 287 -6.15 8.62 4.22
N PRO A 288 -7.25 9.39 4.14
CA PRO A 288 -7.19 10.84 4.28
C PRO A 288 -6.86 11.26 5.73
N LEU A 289 -6.36 12.49 5.88
CA LEU A 289 -6.41 13.25 7.13
C LEU A 289 -7.62 14.18 7.08
N VAL A 290 -8.45 14.22 8.11
CA VAL A 290 -9.61 15.11 8.23
C VAL A 290 -9.42 16.05 9.42
N GLU A 291 -9.67 17.35 9.24
CA GLU A 291 -9.71 18.32 10.34
C GLU A 291 -10.84 19.35 10.13
N GLY A 292 -11.95 19.18 10.87
CA GLY A 292 -13.14 20.01 10.70
C GLY A 292 -13.75 19.82 9.31
N ASP A 293 -14.06 20.92 8.61
CA ASP A 293 -14.69 20.88 7.29
C ASP A 293 -13.73 20.49 6.15
N ARG A 294 -12.43 20.24 6.42
CA ARG A 294 -11.41 19.99 5.38
C ARG A 294 -10.73 18.64 5.54
N LEU A 295 -10.33 18.05 4.43
CA LEU A 295 -9.50 16.83 4.41
C LEU A 295 -8.35 16.92 3.41
N TRP A 296 -7.31 16.11 3.61
CA TRP A 296 -6.11 16.02 2.79
C TRP A 296 -5.74 14.57 2.50
N PHE A 297 -5.33 14.27 1.28
CA PHE A 297 -4.88 12.93 0.87
C PHE A 297 -3.99 13.02 -0.37
N VAL A 298 -3.39 11.89 -0.76
CA VAL A 298 -2.66 11.75 -2.02
C VAL A 298 -3.43 10.85 -2.97
N THR A 299 -3.57 11.27 -4.24
CA THR A 299 -4.26 10.49 -5.28
C THR A 299 -3.36 9.39 -5.86
N SER A 300 -3.96 8.46 -6.62
CA SER A 300 -3.20 7.47 -7.41
C SER A 300 -2.27 8.10 -8.47
N ARG A 301 -2.37 9.41 -8.71
CA ARG A 301 -1.61 10.18 -9.72
C ARG A 301 -0.44 10.96 -9.12
N GLY A 302 -0.15 10.82 -7.82
CA GLY A 302 0.90 11.59 -7.15
C GLY A 302 0.50 13.05 -6.93
N GLU A 303 -0.81 13.33 -6.80
CA GLU A 303 -1.32 14.66 -6.50
C GLU A 303 -1.71 14.72 -5.02
N VAL A 304 -1.13 15.66 -4.27
CA VAL A 304 -1.63 16.03 -2.94
C VAL A 304 -2.84 16.93 -3.14
N ARG A 305 -3.99 16.59 -2.57
CA ARG A 305 -5.23 17.36 -2.69
C ARG A 305 -5.78 17.73 -1.32
N CYS A 306 -6.45 18.88 -1.26
CA CYS A 306 -7.34 19.22 -0.16
C CYS A 306 -8.78 19.36 -0.68
N LEU A 307 -9.74 18.73 0.00
CA LEU A 307 -11.16 18.75 -0.32
C LEU A 307 -11.98 19.40 0.81
N ASP A 308 -13.20 19.88 0.50
CA ASP A 308 -14.23 20.05 1.53
C ASP A 308 -14.85 18.69 1.87
N THR A 309 -14.98 18.41 3.16
CA THR A 309 -15.62 17.20 3.70
C THR A 309 -17.06 17.01 3.26
N LYS A 310 -17.77 18.09 2.94
CA LYS A 310 -19.16 18.08 2.49
C LYS A 310 -19.28 17.80 0.98
N GLY A 311 -18.19 17.90 0.22
CA GLY A 311 -18.28 18.05 -1.23
C GLY A 311 -19.19 19.22 -1.57
N PHE A 312 -19.91 19.15 -2.68
CA PHE A 312 -20.84 20.23 -3.07
C PHE A 312 -22.18 20.26 -2.29
N HIS A 313 -22.37 19.49 -1.20
CA HIS A 313 -23.67 19.36 -0.53
C HIS A 313 -24.18 20.62 0.20
N ASP A 314 -23.31 21.56 0.56
CA ASP A 314 -23.73 22.87 1.11
C ASP A 314 -24.11 23.89 0.02
N GLY A 315 -23.75 23.64 -1.24
CA GLY A 315 -24.11 24.47 -2.39
C GLY A 315 -23.14 25.62 -2.69
N SER A 316 -21.99 25.66 -2.04
CA SER A 316 -20.82 26.40 -2.54
C SER A 316 -19.96 25.52 -3.47
N ASP A 317 -19.00 26.17 -4.13
CA ASP A 317 -17.86 25.57 -4.81
C ASP A 317 -16.67 26.31 -4.16
N ASP A 318 -15.89 25.65 -3.32
CA ASP A 318 -15.07 26.26 -2.26
C ASP A 318 -13.54 26.24 -2.55
N GLY A 319 -12.78 27.14 -1.93
CA GLY A 319 -11.34 27.26 -2.17
C GLY A 319 -10.95 27.89 -3.54
N GLU A 320 -9.75 27.56 -4.04
CA GLU A 320 -9.12 28.25 -5.20
C GLU A 320 -9.35 27.54 -6.54
N VAL A 321 -9.51 26.22 -6.54
CA VAL A 321 -9.80 25.43 -7.74
C VAL A 321 -11.29 25.55 -8.04
N LYS A 322 -11.66 25.91 -9.28
CA LYS A 322 -13.04 26.26 -9.67
C LYS A 322 -13.34 25.70 -11.05
N GLY A 323 -14.54 25.17 -11.26
CA GLY A 323 -14.98 24.69 -12.57
C GLY A 323 -14.10 23.56 -13.12
N GLU A 324 -13.81 22.55 -12.30
CA GLU A 324 -13.00 21.40 -12.70
C GLU A 324 -13.59 20.67 -13.92
N ARG A 325 -12.74 19.97 -14.67
CA ARG A 325 -13.08 19.37 -15.96
C ARG A 325 -13.31 17.87 -15.80
N GLY A 326 -14.54 17.47 -15.51
CA GLY A 326 -14.93 16.05 -15.44
C GLY A 326 -15.14 15.46 -16.83
N ARG A 327 -14.50 14.32 -17.13
CA ARG A 327 -14.82 13.55 -18.35
C ARG A 327 -16.21 12.93 -18.23
N VAL A 328 -16.98 13.01 -19.31
CA VAL A 328 -18.33 12.46 -19.40
C VAL A 328 -18.33 11.18 -20.22
N ALA A 329 -17.91 11.26 -21.49
CA ALA A 329 -18.01 10.14 -22.42
C ALA A 329 -16.92 10.19 -23.49
N ASP A 330 -16.58 9.03 -24.05
CA ASP A 330 -15.64 8.88 -25.17
C ASP A 330 -16.29 8.18 -26.35
N LEU A 331 -16.13 8.75 -27.55
CA LEU A 331 -16.52 8.15 -28.83
C LEU A 331 -15.24 7.77 -29.62
N PRO A 332 -14.86 6.47 -29.67
CA PRO A 332 -13.67 6.02 -30.39
C PRO A 332 -13.73 6.27 -31.90
N VAL A 333 -12.60 6.61 -32.53
CA VAL A 333 -12.48 6.81 -34.00
C VAL A 333 -12.87 5.57 -34.81
N ALA A 334 -12.81 4.39 -34.20
CA ALA A 334 -13.23 3.12 -34.81
C ALA A 334 -14.76 2.98 -34.94
N LYS A 335 -15.55 3.78 -34.20
CA LYS A 335 -17.02 3.81 -34.29
C LYS A 335 -17.44 4.61 -35.53
N PRO A 336 -18.32 4.10 -36.41
CA PRO A 336 -18.81 4.84 -37.58
C PRO A 336 -19.33 6.24 -37.26
N GLU A 337 -20.00 6.36 -36.10
CA GLU A 337 -20.63 7.57 -35.58
C GLU A 337 -19.62 8.69 -35.30
N PHE A 338 -18.33 8.39 -35.10
CA PHE A 338 -17.29 9.41 -34.84
C PHE A 338 -17.22 10.47 -35.94
N LYS A 339 -17.23 10.05 -37.22
CA LYS A 339 -17.10 10.98 -38.35
C LYS A 339 -18.33 11.87 -38.48
N GLU A 340 -19.50 11.33 -38.16
CA GLU A 340 -20.76 12.07 -38.17
C GLU A 340 -20.82 13.06 -37.02
N ALA A 341 -20.41 12.66 -35.80
CA ALA A 341 -20.34 13.52 -34.63
C ALA A 341 -19.42 14.73 -34.86
N VAL A 342 -18.18 14.52 -35.33
CA VAL A 342 -17.25 15.61 -35.66
C VAL A 342 -17.83 16.55 -36.72
N ALA A 343 -18.38 16.01 -37.81
CA ALA A 343 -18.96 16.80 -38.89
C ALA A 343 -20.29 17.50 -38.53
N GLY A 344 -20.96 17.08 -37.47
CA GLY A 344 -22.11 17.78 -36.87
C GLY A 344 -21.63 18.92 -35.98
N LEU A 345 -20.68 18.64 -35.09
CA LEU A 345 -20.10 19.64 -34.19
C LEU A 345 -19.49 20.83 -34.95
N ASP A 346 -18.79 20.59 -36.06
CA ASP A 346 -18.25 21.64 -36.94
C ASP A 346 -19.33 22.53 -37.59
N LYS A 347 -20.57 22.05 -37.71
CA LYS A 347 -21.73 22.82 -38.19
C LYS A 347 -22.51 23.51 -37.07
N GLY A 348 -22.12 23.30 -35.82
CA GLY A 348 -22.87 23.78 -34.65
C GLY A 348 -24.04 22.88 -34.23
N GLU A 349 -23.99 21.58 -34.56
CA GLU A 349 -25.07 20.63 -34.29
C GLU A 349 -24.58 19.47 -33.39
N LEU A 350 -25.37 19.08 -32.38
CA LEU A 350 -25.18 17.78 -31.73
C LEU A 350 -25.88 16.69 -32.56
N THR A 351 -25.14 15.66 -32.98
CA THR A 351 -25.74 14.52 -33.67
C THR A 351 -26.52 13.63 -32.69
N LYS A 352 -27.50 12.88 -33.21
CA LYS A 352 -28.25 11.91 -32.39
C LYS A 352 -27.31 10.93 -31.67
N ALA A 353 -26.26 10.44 -32.33
CA ALA A 353 -25.29 9.54 -31.71
C ALA A 353 -24.57 10.17 -30.50
N LEU A 354 -24.27 11.48 -30.55
CA LEU A 354 -23.63 12.18 -29.43
C LEU A 354 -24.63 12.48 -28.30
N ILE A 355 -25.88 12.79 -28.62
CA ILE A 355 -26.97 12.96 -27.63
C ILE A 355 -27.27 11.64 -26.91
N ASP A 356 -27.41 10.55 -27.66
CA ASP A 356 -27.68 9.21 -27.12
C ASP A 356 -26.50 8.74 -26.23
N LEU A 357 -25.26 9.02 -26.64
CA LEU A 357 -24.05 8.73 -25.85
C LEU A 357 -23.99 9.54 -24.54
N LEU A 358 -24.32 10.83 -24.57
CA LEU A 358 -24.32 11.64 -23.33
C LEU A 358 -25.41 11.16 -22.36
N ALA A 359 -26.59 10.79 -22.86
CA ALA A 359 -27.65 10.20 -22.05
C ALA A 359 -27.26 8.83 -21.44
N GLU A 360 -26.47 8.01 -22.14
CA GLU A 360 -25.92 6.74 -21.62
C GLU A 360 -25.01 6.96 -20.40
N TYR A 361 -24.22 8.05 -20.41
CA TYR A 361 -23.31 8.42 -19.32
C TYR A 361 -23.96 9.37 -18.27
N GLY A 362 -25.29 9.44 -18.24
CA GLY A 362 -26.05 10.16 -17.22
C GLY A 362 -26.22 11.67 -17.46
N GLU A 363 -25.91 12.17 -18.66
CA GLU A 363 -25.95 13.60 -19.01
C GLU A 363 -26.97 13.86 -20.16
N PRO A 364 -28.28 13.60 -19.96
CA PRO A 364 -29.29 13.74 -21.00
C PRO A 364 -29.53 15.21 -21.38
N ILE A 365 -29.30 15.55 -22.65
CA ILE A 365 -29.48 16.91 -23.17
C ILE A 365 -30.96 17.26 -23.30
N GLU A 366 -31.41 18.26 -22.55
CA GLU A 366 -32.75 18.82 -22.64
C GLU A 366 -32.84 19.91 -23.73
N GLY A 367 -33.80 19.75 -24.65
CA GLY A 367 -34.11 20.76 -25.66
C GLY A 367 -33.03 20.92 -26.73
N THR A 368 -32.57 22.16 -26.96
CA THR A 368 -31.58 22.51 -27.99
C THR A 368 -30.30 23.03 -27.35
N ALA A 369 -29.18 22.35 -27.58
CA ALA A 369 -27.86 22.84 -27.19
C ALA A 369 -27.31 23.88 -28.17
N GLU A 370 -26.55 24.85 -27.66
CA GLU A 370 -25.75 25.79 -28.46
C GLU A 370 -24.33 25.23 -28.62
N VAL A 371 -23.93 24.85 -29.84
CA VAL A 371 -22.57 24.37 -30.13
C VAL A 371 -21.76 25.46 -30.84
N LYS A 372 -20.54 25.68 -30.36
CA LYS A 372 -19.57 26.66 -30.89
C LYS A 372 -18.25 25.98 -31.21
N THR A 373 -17.87 25.98 -32.49
CA THR A 373 -16.55 25.54 -32.95
C THR A 373 -15.46 26.44 -32.40
N VAL A 374 -14.54 25.85 -31.63
CA VAL A 374 -13.35 26.52 -31.09
C VAL A 374 -12.13 26.25 -31.98
N ALA A 375 -12.02 25.02 -32.50
CA ALA A 375 -11.09 24.63 -33.54
C ALA A 375 -11.74 23.53 -34.40
N GLU A 376 -11.91 23.79 -35.70
CA GLU A 376 -12.56 22.89 -36.66
C GLU A 376 -11.91 21.50 -36.65
N GLY A 377 -12.73 20.45 -36.64
CA GLY A 377 -12.30 19.06 -36.56
C GLY A 377 -11.59 18.64 -35.25
N LYS A 378 -11.51 19.52 -34.25
CA LYS A 378 -10.68 19.28 -33.04
C LYS A 378 -11.33 19.65 -31.70
N LYS A 379 -12.01 20.80 -31.57
CA LYS A 379 -12.50 21.31 -30.28
C LYS A 379 -13.75 22.17 -30.43
N TRP A 380 -14.74 21.93 -29.58
CA TRP A 380 -16.02 22.65 -29.56
C TRP A 380 -16.47 22.89 -28.11
N SER A 381 -17.12 24.03 -27.88
CA SER A 381 -17.85 24.33 -26.64
C SER A 381 -19.33 24.10 -26.88
N ILE A 382 -20.02 23.50 -25.93
CA ILE A 382 -21.45 23.15 -26.01
C ILE A 382 -22.12 23.70 -24.76
N LYS A 383 -23.17 24.52 -24.92
CA LYS A 383 -24.04 24.93 -23.81
C LYS A 383 -25.35 24.16 -23.91
N ALA A 384 -25.73 23.46 -22.85
CA ALA A 384 -26.92 22.62 -22.81
C ALA A 384 -27.70 22.83 -21.51
N THR A 385 -28.93 22.30 -21.44
CA THR A 385 -29.61 22.08 -20.17
C THR A 385 -29.56 20.59 -19.85
N ILE A 386 -29.18 20.24 -18.62
CA ILE A 386 -29.09 18.86 -18.12
C ILE A 386 -29.58 18.89 -16.67
N ASP A 387 -30.52 18.01 -16.33
CA ASP A 387 -31.23 17.95 -15.04
C ASP A 387 -31.76 19.34 -14.59
N GLY A 388 -32.35 20.07 -15.55
CA GLY A 388 -32.89 21.42 -15.36
C GLY A 388 -31.84 22.54 -15.17
N ALA A 389 -30.55 22.23 -15.07
CA ALA A 389 -29.47 23.20 -14.90
C ALA A 389 -28.76 23.52 -16.22
N ALA A 390 -28.29 24.76 -16.39
CA ALA A 390 -27.52 25.16 -17.56
C ALA A 390 -26.06 24.71 -17.41
N ARG A 391 -25.59 23.83 -18.30
CA ARG A 391 -24.26 23.20 -18.24
C ARG A 391 -23.38 23.62 -19.40
N ASP A 392 -22.10 23.83 -19.08
CA ASP A 392 -21.03 24.04 -20.05
C ASP A 392 -20.26 22.73 -20.25
N LEU A 393 -20.30 22.22 -21.48
CA LEU A 393 -19.55 21.05 -21.92
C LEU A 393 -18.49 21.44 -22.95
N GLU A 394 -17.48 20.59 -23.06
CA GLU A 394 -16.40 20.70 -24.04
C GLU A 394 -16.20 19.37 -24.76
N ALA A 395 -16.26 19.38 -26.09
CA ALA A 395 -15.92 18.22 -26.92
C ALA A 395 -14.51 18.42 -27.51
N VAL A 396 -13.65 17.40 -27.43
CA VAL A 396 -12.26 17.45 -27.92
C VAL A 396 -11.87 16.14 -28.59
N VAL A 397 -11.33 16.20 -29.82
CA VAL A 397 -10.63 15.07 -30.44
C VAL A 397 -9.24 14.96 -29.82
N ALA A 398 -9.01 13.90 -29.04
CA ALA A 398 -7.80 13.68 -28.25
C ALA A 398 -7.32 12.22 -28.40
N GLY A 399 -6.31 12.01 -29.25
CA GLY A 399 -5.86 10.65 -29.62
C GLY A 399 -6.91 9.93 -30.50
N PRO A 400 -7.14 8.62 -30.31
CA PRO A 400 -8.04 7.83 -31.15
C PRO A 400 -9.53 7.96 -30.77
N ARG A 401 -9.96 9.12 -30.24
CA ARG A 401 -11.32 9.35 -29.70
C ARG A 401 -11.73 10.82 -29.75
N LEU A 402 -13.05 11.04 -29.77
CA LEU A 402 -13.71 12.30 -29.39
C LEU A 402 -14.17 12.15 -27.95
N SER A 403 -13.61 12.96 -27.05
CA SER A 403 -13.97 12.98 -25.63
C SER A 403 -14.87 14.18 -25.33
N VAL A 404 -15.96 13.97 -24.57
CA VAL A 404 -16.77 15.06 -24.01
C VAL A 404 -16.48 15.20 -22.52
N PHE A 405 -16.40 16.44 -22.06
CA PHE A 405 -16.16 16.83 -20.67
C PHE A 405 -17.24 17.81 -20.23
N LYS A 406 -17.60 17.80 -18.94
CA LYS A 406 -18.40 18.84 -18.30
C LYS A 406 -17.54 19.71 -17.38
N THR A 407 -17.96 20.95 -17.18
CA THR A 407 -17.53 21.76 -16.04
C THR A 407 -18.29 21.28 -14.80
N ILE A 408 -17.56 20.79 -13.80
CA ILE A 408 -18.09 20.45 -12.47
C ILE A 408 -18.46 21.74 -11.74
N THR A 409 -19.61 21.74 -11.08
CA THR A 409 -20.12 22.88 -10.30
C THR A 409 -20.79 22.41 -9.01
N ALA A 410 -21.17 23.36 -8.16
CA ALA A 410 -21.97 23.10 -6.96
C ALA A 410 -23.33 22.40 -7.20
N ASP A 411 -23.78 22.23 -8.45
CA ASP A 411 -24.98 21.45 -8.77
C ASP A 411 -24.68 19.93 -8.86
N ASP A 412 -23.42 19.52 -9.01
CA ASP A 412 -22.98 18.13 -9.13
C ASP A 412 -22.73 17.49 -7.76
N LYS A 413 -23.79 17.33 -6.95
CA LYS A 413 -23.71 16.92 -5.53
C LYS A 413 -22.93 15.64 -5.23
N GLU A 414 -22.85 14.72 -6.18
CA GLU A 414 -22.13 13.44 -6.05
C GLU A 414 -20.60 13.59 -6.26
N GLU A 415 -20.12 14.75 -6.68
CA GLU A 415 -18.69 15.05 -6.88
C GLU A 415 -18.06 15.64 -5.62
N ALA A 416 -16.76 15.40 -5.44
CA ALA A 416 -15.97 16.08 -4.43
C ALA A 416 -15.72 17.56 -4.79
N ASP A 417 -15.70 18.42 -3.78
CA ASP A 417 -15.25 19.81 -3.90
C ASP A 417 -13.75 19.89 -3.58
N VAL A 418 -12.95 20.39 -4.53
CA VAL A 418 -11.50 20.47 -4.46
C VAL A 418 -11.07 21.90 -4.13
N LEU A 419 -10.46 22.08 -2.96
CA LEU A 419 -10.01 23.39 -2.49
C LEU A 419 -8.67 23.80 -3.13
N TRP A 420 -7.73 22.85 -3.22
CA TRP A 420 -6.45 23.01 -3.92
C TRP A 420 -5.82 21.65 -4.32
N VAL A 421 -4.91 21.70 -5.30
CA VAL A 421 -4.16 20.54 -5.83
C VAL A 421 -2.68 20.88 -5.97
N TYR A 422 -1.81 19.93 -5.61
CA TYR A 422 -0.37 19.98 -5.89
C TYR A 422 0.09 18.67 -6.54
N ASN A 423 0.49 18.73 -7.81
CA ASN A 423 0.95 17.56 -8.57
C ASN A 423 2.46 17.35 -8.36
N MET A 424 2.86 16.29 -7.65
CA MET A 424 4.27 16.01 -7.32
C MET A 424 5.06 15.62 -8.57
N MET A 425 4.50 14.83 -9.49
CA MET A 425 5.18 14.43 -10.72
C MET A 425 5.54 15.64 -11.60
N GLU A 426 4.61 16.59 -11.75
CA GLU A 426 4.82 17.80 -12.56
C GLU A 426 5.72 18.85 -11.89
N ASN A 427 5.67 18.99 -10.57
CA ASN A 427 6.34 20.09 -9.85
C ASN A 427 7.65 19.67 -9.15
N LEU A 428 7.84 18.37 -8.87
CA LEU A 428 9.00 17.82 -8.16
C LEU A 428 9.77 16.76 -8.96
N ASP A 429 9.36 16.47 -10.21
CA ASP A 429 9.96 15.48 -11.10
C ASP A 429 9.94 14.04 -10.54
N THR A 430 9.03 13.76 -9.59
CA THR A 430 8.93 12.45 -8.92
C THR A 430 8.35 11.39 -9.85
N SER A 431 9.02 10.23 -9.93
CA SER A 431 8.55 9.06 -10.68
C SER A 431 8.02 8.02 -9.69
N GLN A 432 6.72 8.03 -9.41
CA GLN A 432 6.12 7.07 -8.48
C GLN A 432 6.17 5.64 -9.03
N HIS A 433 6.44 4.64 -8.20
CA HIS A 433 6.50 3.24 -8.64
C HIS A 433 5.22 2.44 -8.28
N ASN A 434 4.62 1.78 -9.26
CA ASN A 434 3.34 1.01 -9.23
C ASN A 434 2.10 1.82 -8.81
N MET A 435 2.16 2.53 -7.69
CA MET A 435 1.12 3.40 -7.14
C MET A 435 1.74 4.42 -6.18
N CYS A 436 1.14 5.60 -6.06
CA CYS A 436 1.42 6.48 -4.94
C CYS A 436 0.67 6.02 -3.69
N SER A 437 1.35 5.95 -2.55
CA SER A 437 0.75 5.66 -1.25
C SER A 437 1.40 6.52 -0.16
N CYS A 438 0.61 7.41 0.42
CA CYS A 438 0.96 8.20 1.58
C CYS A 438 -0.32 8.64 2.30
N SER A 439 -0.64 7.97 3.41
CA SER A 439 -1.63 8.51 4.36
C SER A 439 -0.98 9.68 5.08
N VAL A 440 -1.31 10.91 4.69
CA VAL A 440 -0.63 12.12 5.19
C VAL A 440 -0.88 12.34 6.70
N THR A 441 -0.10 13.22 7.32
CA THR A 441 -0.39 13.73 8.68
C THR A 441 0.10 15.16 8.84
N SER A 442 -0.38 15.83 9.88
CA SER A 442 -0.13 17.25 10.14
C SER A 442 0.60 17.50 11.46
N TYR A 443 1.11 18.72 11.61
CA TYR A 443 1.43 19.30 12.91
C TYR A 443 1.23 20.81 12.85
N GLY A 444 0.21 21.33 13.55
CA GLY A 444 -0.26 22.70 13.30
C GLY A 444 -0.63 22.92 11.82
N ASP A 445 -0.08 23.93 11.16
CA ASP A 445 -0.31 24.23 9.73
C ASP A 445 0.57 23.40 8.76
N LEU A 446 1.45 22.54 9.27
CA LEU A 446 2.34 21.70 8.46
C LEU A 446 1.63 20.42 8.02
N LEU A 447 1.90 19.97 6.79
CA LEU A 447 1.48 18.69 6.22
C LEU A 447 2.71 17.94 5.72
N PHE A 448 2.88 16.68 6.14
CA PHE A 448 4.02 15.85 5.77
C PHE A 448 3.61 14.77 4.77
N VAL A 449 4.40 14.62 3.70
CA VAL A 449 4.05 13.78 2.54
C VAL A 449 5.27 13.00 2.03
N ASN A 450 5.11 11.68 1.89
CA ASN A 450 5.98 10.80 1.12
C ASN A 450 5.57 10.89 -0.37
N THR A 451 6.53 11.10 -1.27
CA THR A 451 6.27 11.32 -2.70
C THR A 451 6.08 10.04 -3.53
N SER A 452 6.32 8.87 -2.93
CA SER A 452 6.34 7.55 -3.57
C SER A 452 7.34 7.37 -4.73
N ASN A 453 8.32 8.27 -4.87
CA ASN A 453 9.39 8.18 -5.87
C ASN A 453 10.06 6.79 -5.84
N GLY A 454 10.29 6.17 -6.99
CA GLY A 454 10.73 4.79 -7.06
C GLY A 454 11.26 4.37 -8.42
N VAL A 455 11.51 3.06 -8.54
CA VAL A 455 12.06 2.44 -9.75
C VAL A 455 11.08 2.41 -10.94
N ASP A 456 11.60 2.11 -12.12
CA ASP A 456 10.80 1.80 -13.32
C ASP A 456 10.23 0.37 -13.30
N GLU A 457 9.49 -0.01 -14.34
CA GLU A 457 8.88 -1.35 -14.50
C GLU A 457 9.90 -2.50 -14.59
N SER A 458 11.19 -2.22 -14.75
CA SER A 458 12.24 -3.24 -14.69
C SER A 458 12.68 -3.56 -13.25
N HIS A 459 12.22 -2.76 -12.28
CA HIS A 459 12.63 -2.76 -10.87
C HIS A 459 14.15 -2.51 -10.67
N ILE A 460 14.83 -1.93 -11.67
CA ILE A 460 16.29 -1.73 -11.68
C ILE A 460 16.64 -0.25 -11.76
N VAL A 461 16.07 0.50 -12.71
CA VAL A 461 16.44 1.90 -12.94
C VAL A 461 15.60 2.81 -12.05
N LEU A 462 16.22 3.80 -11.40
CA LEU A 462 15.52 4.88 -10.72
C LEU A 462 15.42 6.07 -11.70
N PRO A 463 14.24 6.41 -12.26
CA PRO A 463 14.12 7.43 -13.29
C PRO A 463 14.46 8.83 -12.78
N SER A 464 14.09 9.12 -11.53
CA SER A 464 14.20 10.44 -10.91
C SER A 464 15.09 10.42 -9.64
N PRO A 465 16.42 10.25 -9.80
CA PRO A 465 17.36 10.05 -8.67
C PRO A 465 17.61 11.29 -7.82
N ASP A 466 17.26 12.48 -8.31
CA ASP A 466 17.39 13.76 -7.62
C ASP A 466 16.05 14.32 -7.12
N ALA A 467 14.92 13.69 -7.46
CA ALA A 467 13.60 14.08 -6.97
C ALA A 467 13.49 13.85 -5.45
N PRO A 468 12.71 14.68 -4.73
CA PRO A 468 12.53 14.51 -3.30
C PRO A 468 11.68 13.28 -2.97
N SER A 469 11.99 12.64 -1.85
CA SER A 469 11.25 11.49 -1.30
C SER A 469 10.30 11.92 -0.18
N PHE A 470 10.62 13.01 0.54
CA PHE A 470 9.83 13.53 1.65
C PHE A 470 9.73 15.04 1.58
N ILE A 471 8.52 15.58 1.78
CA ILE A 471 8.24 17.02 1.71
C ILE A 471 7.38 17.48 2.88
N CYS A 472 7.55 18.74 3.26
CA CYS A 472 6.63 19.45 4.14
C CYS A 472 5.93 20.57 3.36
N MET A 473 4.62 20.69 3.57
CA MET A 473 3.77 21.67 2.90
C MET A 473 3.00 22.50 3.91
N ASN A 474 2.57 23.70 3.53
CA ASN A 474 1.54 24.44 4.24
C ASN A 474 0.17 23.83 3.87
N LYS A 475 -0.50 23.21 4.84
CA LYS A 475 -1.77 22.50 4.62
C LYS A 475 -2.91 23.41 4.16
N ASN A 476 -2.80 24.72 4.34
CA ASN A 476 -3.84 25.68 3.96
C ASN A 476 -3.68 26.19 2.52
N THR A 477 -2.49 26.06 1.91
CA THR A 477 -2.19 26.69 0.61
C THR A 477 -1.52 25.77 -0.42
N GLY A 478 -1.21 24.51 -0.06
CA GLY A 478 -0.48 23.57 -0.93
C GLY A 478 0.98 23.99 -1.22
N GLU A 479 1.51 24.98 -0.49
CA GLU A 479 2.86 25.49 -0.70
C GLU A 479 3.90 24.56 -0.07
N VAL A 480 4.83 24.03 -0.87
CA VAL A 480 5.97 23.27 -0.38
C VAL A 480 6.92 24.21 0.37
N LEU A 481 7.14 23.92 1.66
CA LEU A 481 7.98 24.70 2.58
C LEU A 481 9.43 24.21 2.52
N TRP A 482 9.62 22.89 2.45
CA TRP A 482 10.91 22.26 2.23
C TRP A 482 10.77 20.89 1.58
N THR A 483 11.88 20.42 1.01
CA THR A 483 12.00 19.07 0.46
C THR A 483 13.27 18.38 0.98
N ASP A 484 13.21 17.06 1.10
CA ASP A 484 14.36 16.19 1.30
C ASP A 484 14.36 15.05 0.27
N LYS A 485 15.56 14.65 -0.16
CA LYS A 485 15.75 13.60 -1.16
C LYS A 485 16.38 12.32 -0.60
N SER A 486 16.42 12.11 0.71
CA SER A 486 16.84 10.83 1.27
C SER A 486 15.73 9.80 1.01
N PRO A 487 16.05 8.64 0.42
CA PRO A 487 17.39 8.07 0.30
C PRO A 487 18.05 8.22 -1.10
N GLY A 488 17.35 8.86 -2.04
CA GLY A 488 17.88 9.26 -3.35
C GLY A 488 18.23 8.06 -4.21
N THR A 489 19.46 7.98 -4.70
CA THR A 489 19.95 6.84 -5.51
C THR A 489 19.95 5.48 -4.79
N ASN A 490 19.59 5.43 -3.49
CA ASN A 490 19.53 4.19 -2.71
C ASN A 490 18.12 3.59 -2.57
N ILE A 491 17.08 4.20 -3.14
CA ILE A 491 15.75 3.58 -3.23
C ILE A 491 15.90 2.21 -3.92
N VAL A 492 15.58 1.11 -3.22
CA VAL A 492 15.66 -0.24 -3.80
C VAL A 492 14.48 -0.55 -4.71
N HIS A 493 13.28 -0.05 -4.36
CA HIS A 493 12.00 -0.36 -5.05
C HIS A 493 11.07 0.86 -5.13
N GLY A 494 9.89 0.84 -4.51
CA GLY A 494 9.04 2.02 -4.29
C GLY A 494 9.13 2.60 -2.87
N GLN A 495 8.29 3.61 -2.58
CA GLN A 495 8.21 4.28 -1.27
C GLN A 495 6.75 4.43 -0.82
N TRP A 496 6.30 3.61 0.13
CA TRP A 496 4.87 3.51 0.50
C TRP A 496 4.57 3.68 1.99
N SER A 497 5.60 3.74 2.85
CA SER A 497 5.41 4.03 4.27
C SER A 497 4.89 5.45 4.49
N SER A 498 3.90 5.58 5.37
CA SER A 498 3.28 6.85 5.73
C SER A 498 4.05 7.56 6.85
N PRO A 499 4.06 8.90 6.91
CA PRO A 499 4.79 9.64 7.93
C PRO A 499 4.08 9.67 9.30
N THR A 500 4.87 9.93 10.34
CA THR A 500 4.46 9.98 11.75
C THR A 500 5.05 11.23 12.41
N VAL A 501 4.30 11.92 13.28
CA VAL A 501 4.78 13.15 13.93
C VAL A 501 4.53 13.14 15.43
N ALA A 502 5.60 13.28 16.21
CA ALA A 502 5.55 13.21 17.67
C ALA A 502 6.52 14.18 18.35
N GLU A 503 6.19 14.61 19.58
CA GLU A 503 7.16 15.29 20.43
C GLU A 503 7.99 14.25 21.18
N LEU A 504 9.30 14.22 20.88
CA LEU A 504 10.22 13.17 21.28
C LEU A 504 11.53 13.81 21.77
N GLY A 505 11.79 13.67 23.07
CA GLY A 505 12.91 14.34 23.74
C GLY A 505 12.81 15.87 23.77
N GLY A 506 11.59 16.42 23.80
CA GLY A 506 11.34 17.87 23.77
C GLY A 506 11.55 18.52 22.40
N VAL A 507 11.60 17.73 21.33
CA VAL A 507 11.65 18.19 19.94
C VAL A 507 10.50 17.54 19.19
N VAL A 508 9.72 18.31 18.41
CA VAL A 508 8.72 17.73 17.51
C VAL A 508 9.44 17.17 16.29
N GLN A 509 9.25 15.88 16.03
CA GLN A 509 9.96 15.12 15.01
C GLN A 509 8.95 14.59 13.98
N ALA A 510 9.23 14.80 12.70
CA ALA A 510 8.55 14.19 11.57
C ALA A 510 9.38 12.99 11.09
N ILE A 511 8.83 11.80 11.26
CA ILE A 511 9.48 10.51 11.01
C ILE A 511 8.95 9.93 9.71
N PHE A 512 9.87 9.41 8.90
CA PHE A 512 9.64 8.93 7.55
C PHE A 512 10.49 7.67 7.29
N ALA A 513 9.89 6.61 6.75
CA ALA A 513 10.64 5.42 6.34
C ALA A 513 10.88 5.43 4.83
N GLY A 514 12.16 5.35 4.45
CA GLY A 514 12.63 5.41 3.06
C GLY A 514 12.56 4.08 2.33
N GLY A 515 12.51 4.16 0.99
CA GLY A 515 12.51 2.99 0.12
C GLY A 515 13.86 2.29 -0.01
N ASP A 516 14.82 2.63 0.85
CA ASP A 516 16.14 2.01 1.04
C ASP A 516 16.19 1.10 2.28
N GLY A 517 15.11 1.05 3.07
CA GLY A 517 15.06 0.32 4.33
C GLY A 517 15.57 1.09 5.54
N TRP A 518 15.70 2.42 5.45
CA TRP A 518 16.08 3.29 6.57
C TRP A 518 14.89 4.10 7.09
N VAL A 519 14.86 4.38 8.39
CA VAL A 519 13.98 5.37 9.01
C VAL A 519 14.75 6.67 9.23
N TYR A 520 14.15 7.78 8.84
CA TYR A 520 14.67 9.13 8.94
C TYR A 520 13.78 9.96 9.87
N SER A 521 14.40 10.82 10.68
CA SER A 521 13.68 11.77 11.53
C SER A 521 14.17 13.18 11.28
N PHE A 522 13.24 14.06 10.91
CA PHE A 522 13.45 15.48 10.70
C PHE A 522 12.77 16.26 11.81
N LYS A 523 13.23 17.48 12.07
CA LYS A 523 12.50 18.42 12.91
C LYS A 523 11.22 18.87 12.20
N ALA A 524 10.09 18.78 12.88
CA ALA A 524 8.77 19.14 12.35
C ALA A 524 8.55 20.67 12.41
N ASP A 525 9.30 21.42 11.62
CA ASP A 525 9.11 22.87 11.44
C ASP A 525 9.13 23.27 9.95
N GLN A 526 9.14 24.58 9.66
CA GLN A 526 9.18 25.11 8.29
C GLN A 526 10.57 25.01 7.62
N GLY A 527 11.56 24.40 8.29
CA GLY A 527 12.93 24.30 7.80
C GLY A 527 13.64 25.65 7.71
N ALA A 528 14.75 25.67 6.97
CA ALA A 528 15.49 26.87 6.60
C ALA A 528 15.93 26.77 5.13
N ASP A 529 15.74 27.86 4.37
CA ASP A 529 16.11 27.96 2.95
C ASP A 529 15.62 26.77 2.08
N GLY A 530 14.40 26.29 2.34
CA GLY A 530 13.77 25.17 1.63
C GLY A 530 14.25 23.78 2.05
N LYS A 531 14.93 23.64 3.21
CA LYS A 531 15.51 22.37 3.69
C LYS A 531 15.12 22.06 5.14
N PRO A 532 14.86 20.79 5.49
CA PRO A 532 14.65 20.37 6.87
C PRO A 532 15.96 20.22 7.65
N GLU A 533 15.82 20.12 8.98
CA GLU A 533 16.87 19.69 9.90
C GLU A 533 16.75 18.17 10.14
N LEU A 534 17.65 17.35 9.58
CA LEU A 534 17.74 15.92 9.90
C LEU A 534 18.29 15.73 11.32
N LEU A 535 17.52 15.07 12.18
CA LEU A 535 17.84 14.82 13.58
C LEU A 535 18.58 13.48 13.74
N TRP A 536 18.02 12.41 13.20
CA TRP A 536 18.61 11.07 13.23
C TRP A 536 18.17 10.21 12.03
N ARG A 537 18.89 9.12 11.81
CA ARG A 537 18.54 8.07 10.84
C ARG A 537 18.94 6.67 11.35
N PHE A 538 18.23 5.65 10.92
CA PHE A 538 18.34 4.27 11.39
C PHE A 538 18.18 3.29 10.22
N ASP A 539 19.18 2.46 9.91
CA ASP A 539 19.04 1.35 8.95
C ASP A 539 18.28 0.22 9.64
N ALA A 540 17.07 -0.09 9.17
CA ALA A 540 16.23 -1.13 9.77
C ALA A 540 16.59 -2.54 9.26
N ASN A 541 17.69 -2.66 8.52
CA ASN A 541 18.22 -3.91 7.97
C ASN A 541 19.64 -4.18 8.53
N PRO A 542 19.98 -5.45 8.85
CA PRO A 542 21.36 -5.87 9.14
C PRO A 542 22.33 -5.46 8.01
N LYS A 543 23.58 -5.11 8.32
CA LYS A 543 24.46 -4.53 7.28
C LYS A 543 24.90 -5.51 6.20
N THR A 544 24.87 -6.80 6.49
CA THR A 544 25.13 -7.90 5.53
C THR A 544 23.90 -8.28 4.70
N SER A 545 22.71 -7.73 5.00
CA SER A 545 21.49 -7.96 4.23
C SER A 545 21.66 -7.57 2.76
N LYS A 546 21.05 -8.36 1.87
CA LYS A 546 21.20 -8.19 0.42
C LYS A 546 19.85 -8.08 -0.27
N TRP A 547 19.70 -7.04 -1.10
CA TRP A 547 18.57 -6.91 -2.01
C TRP A 547 18.75 -7.85 -3.19
N ILE A 548 17.78 -8.74 -3.40
CA ILE A 548 17.71 -9.63 -4.56
C ILE A 548 16.30 -9.47 -5.13
N LEU A 549 16.22 -9.04 -6.39
CA LEU A 549 14.95 -8.85 -7.09
C LEU A 549 14.19 -10.19 -7.18
N GLY A 550 12.87 -10.16 -6.97
CA GLY A 550 12.04 -11.37 -6.93
C GLY A 550 12.07 -12.11 -5.60
N GLY A 551 12.27 -11.40 -4.48
CA GLY A 551 11.96 -11.92 -3.15
C GLY A 551 13.03 -12.73 -2.43
N ALA A 552 14.01 -13.30 -3.13
CA ALA A 552 15.04 -14.15 -2.52
C ALA A 552 16.09 -13.42 -1.64
N GLY A 553 15.93 -12.11 -1.40
CA GLY A 553 16.87 -11.28 -0.63
C GLY A 553 16.44 -11.08 0.83
N THR A 554 17.42 -10.83 1.70
CA THR A 554 17.19 -10.50 3.12
C THR A 554 17.14 -9.01 3.40
N ARG A 555 17.48 -8.16 2.42
CA ARG A 555 17.25 -6.70 2.54
C ARG A 555 15.83 -6.37 2.11
N ASN A 556 15.18 -5.54 2.90
CA ASN A 556 13.82 -5.07 2.71
C ASN A 556 13.80 -3.53 2.51
N ASN A 557 12.69 -3.02 1.95
CA ASN A 557 12.33 -1.62 2.11
C ASN A 557 11.49 -1.48 3.41
N ILE A 558 10.58 -0.50 3.49
CA ILE A 558 9.61 -0.38 4.60
C ILE A 558 8.27 0.08 4.01
N ILE A 559 7.22 -0.70 4.26
CA ILE A 559 5.82 -0.35 3.93
C ILE A 559 5.05 0.03 5.19
N ALA A 560 5.28 -0.67 6.31
CA ALA A 560 4.69 -0.37 7.60
C ALA A 560 4.92 1.09 8.03
N THR A 561 3.99 1.66 8.78
CA THR A 561 4.08 3.03 9.30
C THR A 561 4.82 3.03 10.63
N PRO A 562 5.81 3.92 10.87
CA PRO A 562 6.44 4.03 12.19
C PRO A 562 5.43 4.45 13.26
N VAL A 563 5.36 3.75 14.40
CA VAL A 563 4.43 4.06 15.49
C VAL A 563 5.17 4.71 16.65
N VAL A 564 4.53 5.65 17.34
CA VAL A 564 5.06 6.25 18.56
C VAL A 564 4.21 5.86 19.76
N HIS A 565 4.85 5.26 20.76
CA HIS A 565 4.24 4.89 22.04
C HIS A 565 5.25 5.08 23.18
N ASP A 566 4.83 5.65 24.31
CA ASP A 566 5.68 5.94 25.49
C ASP A 566 7.01 6.67 25.20
N GLY A 567 7.06 7.47 24.13
CA GLY A 567 8.25 8.21 23.71
C GLY A 567 9.28 7.40 22.92
N LEU A 568 8.97 6.16 22.56
CA LEU A 568 9.75 5.26 21.72
C LEU A 568 9.12 5.16 20.32
N VAL A 569 9.94 4.78 19.33
CA VAL A 569 9.52 4.56 17.94
C VAL A 569 9.57 3.07 17.61
N TYR A 570 8.51 2.55 17.03
CA TYR A 570 8.37 1.16 16.61
C TYR A 570 8.25 1.08 15.09
N VAL A 571 8.96 0.15 14.45
CA VAL A 571 8.88 -0.04 13.00
C VAL A 571 9.03 -1.51 12.64
N ALA A 572 8.00 -2.05 11.97
CA ALA A 572 8.07 -3.34 11.31
C ALA A 572 8.70 -3.18 9.92
N VAL A 573 9.41 -4.20 9.44
CA VAL A 573 10.23 -4.15 8.23
C VAL A 573 9.80 -5.27 7.31
N GLY A 574 9.55 -4.92 6.05
CA GLY A 574 9.05 -5.82 5.02
C GLY A 574 9.18 -5.17 3.65
N GLN A 575 8.63 -5.81 2.62
CA GLN A 575 8.65 -5.26 1.27
C GLN A 575 7.35 -5.55 0.54
N ASP A 576 7.31 -5.13 -0.73
CA ASP A 576 6.21 -5.36 -1.66
C ASP A 576 5.71 -6.81 -1.59
N PRO A 577 4.42 -7.04 -1.29
CA PRO A 577 3.79 -8.36 -1.27
C PRO A 577 4.04 -9.22 -2.51
N GLU A 578 4.22 -8.63 -3.70
CA GLU A 578 4.57 -9.40 -4.91
C GLU A 578 5.95 -10.08 -4.85
N HIS A 579 6.82 -9.65 -3.94
CA HIS A 579 8.09 -10.33 -3.65
C HIS A 579 7.95 -11.45 -2.61
N GLY A 580 6.74 -11.71 -2.10
CA GLY A 580 6.41 -12.84 -1.22
C GLY A 580 7.12 -12.83 0.14
N GLU A 581 7.12 -14.01 0.75
CA GLU A 581 7.63 -14.26 2.10
C GLU A 581 9.15 -14.14 2.22
N GLY A 582 9.61 -13.99 3.45
CA GLY A 582 11.02 -13.96 3.82
C GLY A 582 11.24 -13.23 5.13
N GLN A 583 12.50 -13.17 5.56
CA GLN A 583 12.91 -12.51 6.80
C GLN A 583 12.47 -11.03 6.83
N GLY A 584 11.82 -10.65 7.93
CA GLY A 584 11.55 -9.27 8.31
C GLY A 584 12.15 -8.95 9.67
N HIS A 585 11.81 -7.78 10.19
CA HIS A 585 12.30 -7.30 11.49
C HIS A 585 11.24 -6.43 12.16
N LEU A 586 11.25 -6.39 13.48
CA LEU A 586 10.56 -5.39 14.28
C LEU A 586 11.57 -4.71 15.21
N TRP A 587 11.61 -3.38 15.19
CA TRP A 587 12.53 -2.58 15.98
C TRP A 587 11.79 -1.70 16.98
N CYS A 588 12.34 -1.59 18.19
CA CYS A 588 12.03 -0.50 19.12
C CYS A 588 13.25 0.42 19.26
N ILE A 589 13.05 1.72 19.06
CA ILE A 589 14.09 2.73 18.86
C ILE A 589 13.89 3.90 19.84
N ASP A 590 14.97 4.34 20.48
CA ASP A 590 15.10 5.60 21.22
C ASP A 590 15.32 6.78 20.24
N PRO A 591 14.32 7.65 20.02
CA PRO A 591 14.38 8.77 19.08
C PRO A 591 15.04 10.03 19.66
N THR A 592 15.60 9.96 20.87
CA THR A 592 16.24 11.12 21.53
C THR A 592 17.70 11.30 21.11
N LYS A 593 18.33 10.25 20.54
CA LYS A 593 19.68 10.30 19.96
C LYS A 593 19.72 11.09 18.64
N ARG A 594 20.93 11.34 18.11
CA ARG A 594 21.16 12.18 16.92
C ARG A 594 22.18 11.56 15.99
N GLY A 595 22.10 11.87 14.69
CA GLY A 595 22.98 11.33 13.66
C GLY A 595 22.60 9.90 13.26
N ASP A 596 23.61 9.06 13.00
CA ASP A 596 23.37 7.64 12.69
C ASP A 596 23.16 6.85 13.98
N ILE A 597 21.94 6.35 14.18
CA ILE A 597 21.51 5.64 15.39
C ILE A 597 21.20 4.16 15.10
N SER A 598 21.59 3.65 13.93
CA SER A 598 21.49 2.22 13.55
C SER A 598 22.07 1.30 14.63
N SER A 599 21.66 0.02 14.68
CA SER A 599 22.31 -1.04 15.46
C SER A 599 23.83 -1.10 15.21
N GLU A 600 24.20 -1.12 13.93
CA GLU A 600 25.56 -1.32 13.44
C GLU A 600 26.04 -0.16 12.55
N LEU A 601 27.35 -0.08 12.33
CA LEU A 601 28.00 0.77 11.33
C LEU A 601 28.74 -0.09 10.30
N ALA A 602 28.60 0.23 9.01
CA ALA A 602 29.36 -0.39 7.93
C ALA A 602 30.77 0.22 7.85
N MET A 603 31.80 -0.61 8.00
CA MET A 603 33.21 -0.20 8.10
C MET A 603 34.11 -1.03 7.20
N LYS A 604 35.12 -0.39 6.60
CA LYS A 604 36.21 -1.09 5.91
C LYS A 604 37.42 -1.25 6.82
N ILE A 605 38.07 -2.41 6.77
CA ILE A 605 39.33 -2.67 7.48
C ILE A 605 40.51 -2.20 6.61
N GLU A 606 41.26 -1.22 7.12
CA GLU A 606 42.47 -0.69 6.48
C GLU A 606 43.67 -0.83 7.43
N GLY A 607 44.27 -2.02 7.45
CA GLY A 607 45.26 -2.40 8.46
C GLY A 607 44.60 -2.43 9.85
N ASP A 608 45.15 -1.68 10.79
CA ASP A 608 44.59 -1.57 12.16
C ASP A 608 43.43 -0.55 12.27
N LYS A 609 43.00 0.07 11.16
CA LYS A 609 41.95 1.10 11.15
C LYS A 609 40.62 0.56 10.65
N ARG A 610 39.53 1.14 11.17
CA ARG A 610 38.17 1.00 10.65
C ARG A 610 37.75 2.33 10.03
N VAL A 611 37.31 2.31 8.78
CA VAL A 611 36.93 3.50 8.00
C VAL A 611 35.46 3.39 7.60
N PRO A 612 34.59 4.39 7.90
CA PRO A 612 33.18 4.33 7.52
C PRO A 612 32.97 4.18 6.01
N ILE A 613 32.07 3.27 5.63
CA ILE A 613 31.68 3.04 4.24
C ILE A 613 30.46 3.94 3.92
N PRO A 614 30.40 4.57 2.72
CA PRO A 614 29.18 5.24 2.26
C PRO A 614 27.99 4.27 2.19
N HIS A 615 26.79 4.76 2.49
CA HIS A 615 25.58 3.95 2.31
C HIS A 615 25.42 3.50 0.83
N ARG A 616 24.93 2.27 0.64
CA ARG A 616 24.79 1.60 -0.65
C ARG A 616 23.38 1.00 -0.77
N ARG A 617 22.78 1.17 -1.95
CA ARG A 617 21.47 0.63 -2.35
C ARG A 617 21.26 -0.85 -2.03
N LEU A 618 22.12 -1.74 -2.55
CA LEU A 618 21.81 -3.18 -2.61
C LEU A 618 22.29 -3.99 -1.40
N GLN A 619 23.41 -3.61 -0.79
CA GLN A 619 24.04 -4.30 0.34
C GLN A 619 25.06 -3.35 0.98
N ALA A 620 25.03 -3.19 2.31
CA ALA A 620 25.86 -2.19 2.99
C ALA A 620 27.30 -2.68 3.25
N VAL A 621 27.47 -3.95 3.63
CA VAL A 621 28.75 -4.62 3.91
C VAL A 621 28.95 -5.80 2.97
N ILE A 622 30.07 -5.81 2.25
CA ILE A 622 30.52 -6.93 1.41
C ILE A 622 31.80 -7.50 2.04
N GLU A 623 31.68 -8.60 2.77
CA GLU A 623 32.79 -9.16 3.56
C GLU A 623 34.02 -9.53 2.71
N GLU A 624 33.79 -9.99 1.47
CA GLU A 624 34.83 -10.31 0.48
C GLU A 624 35.75 -9.11 0.16
N ASP A 625 35.26 -7.87 0.30
CA ASP A 625 35.99 -6.63 0.05
C ASP A 625 36.79 -6.12 1.28
N GLY A 626 36.83 -6.91 2.37
CA GLY A 626 37.46 -6.56 3.65
C GLY A 626 36.61 -5.60 4.48
N GLU A 627 35.29 -5.72 4.36
CA GLU A 627 34.29 -4.88 5.03
C GLU A 627 33.63 -5.64 6.17
N VAL A 628 33.20 -4.93 7.21
CA VAL A 628 32.60 -5.49 8.41
C VAL A 628 31.47 -4.60 8.93
N ALA A 629 30.45 -5.23 9.51
CA ALA A 629 29.55 -4.58 10.43
C ALA A 629 30.22 -4.47 11.80
N ILE A 630 29.99 -3.38 12.53
CA ILE A 630 30.41 -3.23 13.93
C ILE A 630 29.30 -2.56 14.74
N ASP A 631 29.19 -2.88 16.02
CA ASP A 631 28.27 -2.21 16.95
C ASP A 631 28.41 -0.68 16.88
N ASN A 632 27.28 0.01 16.79
CA ASN A 632 27.25 1.47 16.84
C ASN A 632 27.23 1.94 18.30
N PRO A 633 28.26 2.62 18.82
CA PRO A 633 28.23 3.17 20.18
C PRO A 633 27.17 4.30 20.36
N ASN A 634 26.61 4.81 19.27
CA ASN A 634 25.50 5.76 19.24
C ASN A 634 24.14 5.08 18.93
N SER A 635 24.07 3.74 18.93
CA SER A 635 22.85 3.00 18.56
C SER A 635 21.64 3.44 19.40
N GLY A 636 20.52 3.69 18.73
CA GLY A 636 19.23 3.97 19.34
C GLY A 636 18.39 2.72 19.60
N VAL A 637 18.90 1.50 19.36
CA VAL A 637 18.14 0.28 19.64
C VAL A 637 17.80 0.19 21.12
N VAL A 638 16.51 -0.04 21.41
CA VAL A 638 16.02 -0.49 22.71
C VAL A 638 15.94 -2.01 22.72
N TRP A 639 15.35 -2.59 21.67
CA TRP A 639 15.38 -4.02 21.36
C TRP A 639 15.13 -4.27 19.87
N HIS A 640 15.48 -5.47 19.41
CA HIS A 640 15.29 -5.96 18.04
C HIS A 640 14.61 -7.34 18.08
N TYR A 641 13.55 -7.52 17.31
CA TYR A 641 12.94 -8.82 17.07
C TYR A 641 13.13 -9.21 15.60
N ALA A 642 13.74 -10.37 15.39
CA ALA A 642 13.91 -11.03 14.09
C ALA A 642 13.62 -12.53 14.22
N SER A 643 13.97 -13.11 15.36
CA SER A 643 13.43 -14.37 15.88
C SER A 643 13.52 -14.40 17.41
N PHE A 644 12.86 -15.36 18.05
CA PHE A 644 12.95 -15.61 19.49
C PHE A 644 12.60 -17.07 19.79
N ASP A 645 13.56 -17.85 20.31
CA ASP A 645 13.35 -19.22 20.81
C ASP A 645 12.37 -19.18 22.00
N GLN A 646 11.08 -19.41 21.74
CA GLN A 646 9.99 -19.37 22.71
C GLN A 646 9.94 -20.68 23.52
N ASN A 647 10.31 -21.79 22.90
CA ASN A 647 10.20 -23.13 23.49
C ASN A 647 11.44 -23.52 24.34
N GLY A 648 12.60 -22.92 24.06
CA GLY A 648 13.87 -23.07 24.78
C GLY A 648 14.72 -24.28 24.37
N ASP A 649 14.51 -24.86 23.18
CA ASP A 649 15.24 -26.05 22.70
C ASP A 649 16.53 -25.73 21.91
N GLY A 650 16.67 -24.48 21.45
CA GLY A 650 17.86 -23.97 20.78
C GLY A 650 17.86 -24.08 19.24
N GLU A 651 16.78 -24.55 18.64
CA GLU A 651 16.48 -24.31 17.22
C GLU A 651 15.57 -23.05 17.11
N ILE A 652 15.15 -22.68 15.90
CA ILE A 652 14.16 -21.62 15.65
C ILE A 652 13.14 -22.18 14.67
N ASP A 653 11.89 -22.33 15.12
CA ASP A 653 10.77 -22.73 14.28
C ASP A 653 10.22 -21.53 13.46
N PHE A 654 9.36 -21.80 12.47
CA PHE A 654 8.81 -20.78 11.58
C PHE A 654 8.01 -19.72 12.36
N GLU A 655 7.18 -20.18 13.30
CA GLU A 655 6.37 -19.37 14.21
C GLU A 655 7.22 -18.56 15.24
N GLU A 656 8.53 -18.83 15.30
CA GLU A 656 9.49 -18.12 16.15
C GLU A 656 10.29 -17.06 15.36
N GLU A 657 10.15 -16.96 14.04
CA GLU A 657 10.70 -15.90 13.19
C GLU A 657 9.72 -14.72 12.99
N MET A 658 10.26 -13.51 12.87
CA MET A 658 9.52 -12.34 12.38
C MET A 658 9.68 -12.26 10.85
N HIS A 659 8.61 -12.52 10.11
CA HIS A 659 8.64 -12.37 8.66
C HIS A 659 8.48 -10.91 8.23
N ARG A 660 8.59 -10.66 6.93
CA ARG A 660 8.27 -9.36 6.32
C ARG A 660 6.90 -8.90 6.77
N SER A 661 6.74 -7.62 7.09
CA SER A 661 5.43 -7.06 7.40
C SER A 661 5.13 -5.79 6.61
N CYS A 662 3.89 -5.72 6.10
CA CYS A 662 3.23 -4.48 5.68
C CYS A 662 2.45 -3.84 6.84
N GLY A 663 2.08 -4.65 7.84
CA GLY A 663 1.30 -4.27 9.00
C GLY A 663 2.03 -3.29 9.92
N THR A 664 1.25 -2.42 10.54
CA THR A 664 1.70 -1.44 11.53
C THR A 664 1.38 -1.98 12.93
N VAL A 665 2.22 -1.69 13.94
CA VAL A 665 1.99 -2.20 15.30
C VAL A 665 0.81 -1.49 15.99
N ALA A 666 0.12 -2.19 16.89
CA ALA A 666 -0.82 -1.59 17.83
C ALA A 666 -0.37 -1.89 19.27
N ILE A 667 -0.36 -0.88 20.14
CA ILE A 667 0.26 -0.95 21.47
C ILE A 667 -0.68 -0.37 22.52
N GLN A 668 -1.11 -1.17 23.50
CA GLN A 668 -1.90 -0.73 24.64
C GLN A 668 -1.30 -1.23 25.95
N GLY A 669 -0.73 -0.31 26.74
CA GLY A 669 -0.16 -0.62 28.04
C GLY A 669 1.19 -1.34 27.93
N ASP A 670 1.22 -2.60 28.33
CA ASP A 670 2.40 -3.50 28.28
C ASP A 670 2.21 -4.64 27.26
N LEU A 671 1.42 -4.37 26.21
CA LEU A 671 1.10 -5.28 25.10
C LEU A 671 1.29 -4.56 23.77
N LEU A 672 2.10 -5.16 22.89
CA LEU A 672 2.26 -4.82 21.47
C LEU A 672 1.75 -5.99 20.64
N TYR A 673 0.96 -5.69 19.61
CA TYR A 673 0.55 -6.66 18.58
C TYR A 673 1.03 -6.20 17.20
N VAL A 674 1.47 -7.16 16.38
CA VAL A 674 1.81 -6.94 14.98
C VAL A 674 1.48 -8.20 14.17
N ALA A 675 0.95 -8.01 12.96
CA ALA A 675 0.83 -9.10 11.99
C ALA A 675 2.02 -9.05 11.03
N ASP A 676 2.55 -10.20 10.64
CA ASP A 676 3.46 -10.33 9.50
C ASP A 676 2.75 -10.90 8.26
N PHE A 677 3.42 -10.78 7.12
CA PHE A 677 2.87 -11.16 5.81
C PHE A 677 2.58 -12.65 5.69
N SER A 678 3.29 -13.49 6.44
CA SER A 678 3.12 -14.95 6.43
C SER A 678 1.90 -15.43 7.24
N GLY A 679 1.14 -14.51 7.84
CA GLY A 679 -0.08 -14.82 8.59
C GLY A 679 0.14 -14.96 10.10
N MET A 680 1.34 -14.65 10.60
CA MET A 680 1.61 -14.72 12.03
C MET A 680 1.18 -13.43 12.74
N LEU A 681 0.38 -13.57 13.79
CA LEU A 681 0.09 -12.52 14.76
C LEU A 681 1.03 -12.67 15.97
N HIS A 682 1.92 -11.70 16.15
CA HIS A 682 2.90 -11.67 17.23
C HIS A 682 2.43 -10.77 18.36
N CYS A 683 2.54 -11.24 19.61
CA CYS A 683 2.32 -10.45 20.83
C CYS A 683 3.62 -10.29 21.62
N LEU A 684 4.00 -9.06 21.95
CA LEU A 684 5.26 -8.72 22.64
C LEU A 684 5.05 -7.71 23.78
N ASP A 685 6.00 -7.65 24.72
CA ASP A 685 6.15 -6.50 25.61
C ASP A 685 6.77 -5.31 24.83
N PRO A 686 6.14 -4.13 24.76
CA PRO A 686 6.66 -3.00 23.99
C PRO A 686 7.99 -2.45 24.52
N LYS A 687 8.34 -2.67 25.79
CA LYS A 687 9.59 -2.18 26.39
C LYS A 687 10.70 -3.21 26.40
N GLY A 688 10.35 -4.49 26.24
CA GLY A 688 11.31 -5.60 26.25
C GLY A 688 12.00 -5.79 27.60
N SER A 689 13.11 -6.51 27.57
CA SER A 689 13.92 -6.82 28.76
C SER A 689 14.82 -5.64 29.14
N LYS A 690 15.31 -5.65 30.39
CA LYS A 690 16.26 -4.63 30.87
C LYS A 690 17.64 -4.71 30.21
N ASP A 691 17.93 -5.84 29.56
CA ASP A 691 19.20 -6.12 28.92
C ASP A 691 19.18 -5.78 27.42
N GLY A 692 18.03 -5.34 26.88
CA GLY A 692 17.88 -4.89 25.49
C GLY A 692 17.29 -5.93 24.53
N GLU A 693 16.73 -7.02 25.07
CA GLU A 693 16.13 -8.11 24.29
C GLU A 693 14.62 -7.94 24.17
N PRO A 694 13.98 -8.40 23.08
CA PRO A 694 12.53 -8.47 23.01
C PRO A 694 11.99 -9.46 24.08
N ILE A 695 10.73 -9.28 24.46
CA ILE A 695 9.99 -10.29 25.23
C ILE A 695 8.77 -10.66 24.40
N VAL A 696 8.81 -11.82 23.77
CA VAL A 696 7.65 -12.39 23.08
C VAL A 696 6.73 -13.01 24.15
N HIS A 697 5.43 -12.77 24.00
CA HIS A 697 4.38 -13.37 24.82
C HIS A 697 3.78 -14.59 24.12
N PHE A 698 3.50 -14.45 22.82
CA PHE A 698 3.13 -15.56 21.93
C PHE A 698 3.22 -15.16 20.46
N THR A 699 3.25 -16.19 19.60
CA THR A 699 2.86 -16.10 18.18
C THR A 699 1.59 -16.94 17.97
N TYR A 700 0.70 -16.49 17.10
CA TYR A 700 -0.49 -17.22 16.64
C TYR A 700 -0.51 -17.25 15.11
N ASP A 701 -0.73 -18.44 14.53
CA ASP A 701 -0.84 -18.64 13.08
C ASP A 701 -2.30 -18.45 12.64
N MET A 702 -2.56 -17.42 11.83
CA MET A 702 -3.88 -17.15 11.24
C MET A 702 -4.17 -18.00 9.98
N LEU A 703 -3.22 -18.84 9.55
CA LEU A 703 -3.32 -19.75 8.40
C LEU A 703 -3.50 -19.06 7.02
N ALA A 704 -3.55 -17.73 6.98
CA ALA A 704 -3.68 -16.90 5.79
C ALA A 704 -2.85 -15.61 5.89
N GLN A 705 -2.38 -15.09 4.75
CA GLN A 705 -1.50 -13.91 4.70
C GLN A 705 -2.18 -12.65 5.25
N ALA A 706 -1.44 -11.84 6.02
CA ALA A 706 -1.96 -10.61 6.60
C ALA A 706 -1.25 -9.36 6.05
N TRP A 707 -2.05 -8.45 5.49
CA TRP A 707 -1.58 -7.18 4.92
C TRP A 707 -1.94 -5.98 5.81
N GLY A 708 -3.04 -6.11 6.56
CA GLY A 708 -3.56 -5.10 7.48
C GLY A 708 -2.75 -5.00 8.78
N SER A 709 -3.24 -4.14 9.67
CA SER A 709 -2.67 -3.91 11.01
C SER A 709 -3.68 -4.30 12.08
N PRO A 710 -3.26 -4.69 13.29
CA PRO A 710 -4.19 -4.94 14.38
C PRO A 710 -4.94 -3.66 14.81
N LEU A 711 -6.14 -3.85 15.35
CA LEU A 711 -6.92 -2.87 16.09
C LEU A 711 -7.03 -3.33 17.54
N ILE A 712 -6.67 -2.48 18.50
CA ILE A 712 -6.96 -2.75 19.92
C ILE A 712 -8.08 -1.81 20.38
N ALA A 713 -9.24 -2.37 20.72
CA ALA A 713 -10.41 -1.58 21.16
C ALA A 713 -11.27 -2.38 22.14
N ASP A 714 -11.91 -1.70 23.10
CA ASP A 714 -12.78 -2.27 24.15
C ASP A 714 -12.25 -3.52 24.92
N GLY A 715 -10.92 -3.72 24.94
CA GLY A 715 -10.29 -4.88 25.57
C GLY A 715 -10.12 -6.11 24.66
N TYR A 716 -10.22 -5.92 23.35
CA TYR A 716 -10.04 -6.96 22.32
C TYR A 716 -9.05 -6.51 21.27
N VAL A 717 -8.47 -7.49 20.57
CA VAL A 717 -7.62 -7.29 19.40
C VAL A 717 -8.33 -7.85 18.18
N TYR A 718 -8.41 -7.07 17.10
CA TYR A 718 -9.01 -7.47 15.83
C TYR A 718 -7.93 -7.40 14.74
N ILE A 719 -7.83 -8.45 13.92
CA ILE A 719 -6.94 -8.51 12.76
C ILE A 719 -7.68 -9.26 11.63
N GLY A 720 -7.40 -8.91 10.38
CA GLY A 720 -7.97 -9.58 9.21
C GLY A 720 -6.92 -9.98 8.19
N ASP A 721 -7.26 -10.98 7.38
CA ASP A 721 -6.35 -11.70 6.48
C ASP A 721 -6.83 -11.73 5.00
N GLU A 722 -6.07 -12.42 4.16
CA GLU A 722 -6.34 -12.58 2.73
C GLU A 722 -7.50 -13.54 2.39
N ASP A 723 -7.79 -14.56 3.19
CA ASP A 723 -8.96 -15.43 2.97
C ASP A 723 -10.27 -14.72 3.36
N GLY A 724 -10.14 -13.62 4.11
CA GLY A 724 -11.21 -12.69 4.44
C GLY A 724 -11.76 -12.91 5.83
N ASP A 725 -11.08 -13.67 6.66
CA ASP A 725 -11.43 -13.88 8.05
C ASP A 725 -10.97 -12.69 8.91
N VAL A 726 -11.65 -12.51 10.04
CA VAL A 726 -11.33 -11.51 11.05
C VAL A 726 -11.25 -12.24 12.39
N ALA A 727 -10.02 -12.46 12.86
CA ALA A 727 -9.76 -13.08 14.15
C ALA A 727 -9.86 -12.03 15.27
N ILE A 728 -10.55 -12.40 16.35
CA ILE A 728 -10.83 -11.54 17.49
C ILE A 728 -10.27 -12.18 18.76
N PHE A 729 -9.33 -11.53 19.44
CA PHE A 729 -8.69 -12.03 20.66
C PHE A 729 -9.10 -11.19 21.88
N GLU A 730 -9.14 -11.79 23.08
CA GLU A 730 -9.09 -10.98 24.31
C GLU A 730 -7.71 -10.34 24.45
N LEU A 731 -7.66 -9.07 24.86
CA LEU A 731 -6.39 -8.36 25.08
C LEU A 731 -5.62 -8.97 26.26
N GLY A 732 -4.50 -9.65 26.00
CA GLY A 732 -3.74 -10.37 27.03
C GLY A 732 -2.43 -11.00 26.55
N LYS A 733 -1.66 -11.55 27.49
CA LYS A 733 -0.33 -12.15 27.25
C LYS A 733 -0.37 -13.66 26.97
N GLU A 734 -1.52 -14.29 27.12
CA GLU A 734 -1.67 -15.73 27.02
C GLU A 734 -2.04 -16.11 25.58
N ASN A 735 -1.40 -17.15 25.02
CA ASN A 735 -1.74 -17.69 23.70
C ASN A 735 -3.06 -18.47 23.78
N ASN A 736 -4.17 -17.74 23.71
CA ASN A 736 -5.51 -18.32 23.58
C ASN A 736 -5.95 -18.26 22.12
N GLU A 737 -6.72 -19.27 21.70
CA GLU A 737 -7.51 -19.22 20.47
C GLU A 737 -8.33 -17.91 20.41
N PRO A 738 -8.59 -17.36 19.21
CA PRO A 738 -9.50 -16.24 19.06
C PRO A 738 -10.88 -16.60 19.62
N ILE A 739 -11.54 -15.63 20.26
CA ILE A 739 -12.90 -15.80 20.80
C ILE A 739 -13.95 -15.96 19.70
N GLU A 740 -13.68 -15.40 18.52
CA GLU A 740 -14.47 -15.49 17.29
C GLU A 740 -13.52 -15.31 16.09
N GLU A 741 -13.83 -16.00 15.00
CA GLU A 741 -13.16 -15.88 13.71
C GLU A 741 -14.25 -15.77 12.65
N ILE A 742 -14.29 -14.63 11.94
CA ILE A 742 -15.50 -14.23 11.18
C ILE A 742 -15.18 -13.94 9.73
N ASN A 743 -15.62 -14.83 8.85
CA ASN A 743 -15.45 -14.67 7.40
C ASN A 743 -16.30 -13.52 6.84
N MET A 744 -15.61 -12.52 6.28
CA MET A 744 -16.18 -11.35 5.61
C MET A 744 -16.50 -11.61 4.13
N GLY A 745 -16.35 -12.84 3.65
CA GLY A 745 -16.71 -13.30 2.30
C GLY A 745 -15.70 -12.97 1.19
N THR A 746 -14.74 -12.10 1.48
CA THR A 746 -13.64 -11.66 0.61
C THR A 746 -12.51 -11.07 1.47
N SER A 747 -11.26 -11.16 1.01
CA SER A 747 -10.03 -10.65 1.63
C SER A 747 -10.17 -9.30 2.37
N VAL A 748 -9.57 -9.22 3.56
CA VAL A 748 -9.50 -8.05 4.44
C VAL A 748 -8.05 -7.51 4.42
N TYR A 749 -7.63 -6.98 3.27
CA TYR A 749 -6.30 -6.37 3.14
C TYR A 749 -6.16 -5.03 3.88
N SER A 750 -7.28 -4.39 4.23
CA SER A 750 -7.31 -3.12 4.95
C SER A 750 -7.40 -3.36 6.46
N THR A 751 -6.99 -2.36 7.23
CA THR A 751 -7.00 -2.42 8.70
C THR A 751 -8.40 -2.13 9.27
N PRO A 752 -8.94 -2.97 10.17
CA PRO A 752 -10.09 -2.63 10.99
C PRO A 752 -9.85 -1.36 11.82
N ILE A 753 -10.85 -0.49 11.92
CA ILE A 753 -10.82 0.67 12.83
C ILE A 753 -12.12 0.75 13.63
N ALA A 754 -12.10 1.42 14.78
CA ALA A 754 -13.30 1.69 15.56
C ALA A 754 -13.46 3.18 15.82
N ALA A 755 -14.70 3.67 15.69
CA ALA A 755 -15.09 5.05 15.94
C ALA A 755 -16.55 5.10 16.41
N ASN A 756 -16.90 6.01 17.32
CA ASN A 756 -18.29 6.30 17.71
C ASN A 756 -19.13 5.04 18.11
N GLY A 757 -18.51 4.01 18.69
CA GLY A 757 -19.16 2.75 19.09
C GLY A 757 -19.34 1.71 17.97
N VAL A 758 -18.75 1.95 16.80
CA VAL A 758 -18.88 1.13 15.58
C VAL A 758 -17.51 0.67 15.11
N ILE A 759 -17.39 -0.59 14.66
CA ILE A 759 -16.22 -1.11 13.96
C ILE A 759 -16.44 -0.94 12.45
N TYR A 760 -15.42 -0.47 11.74
CA TYR A 760 -15.43 -0.35 10.28
C TYR A 760 -14.38 -1.27 9.69
N ILE A 761 -14.79 -2.12 8.75
CA ILE A 761 -13.92 -3.07 8.04
C ILE A 761 -14.18 -2.91 6.55
N SER A 762 -13.14 -2.54 5.79
CA SER A 762 -13.15 -2.65 4.34
C SER A 762 -12.57 -4.00 3.92
N THR A 763 -13.42 -4.83 3.30
CA THR A 763 -12.94 -5.94 2.48
C THR A 763 -12.45 -5.39 1.13
N LYS A 764 -11.92 -6.28 0.30
CA LYS A 764 -11.61 -6.04 -1.12
C LYS A 764 -12.68 -5.22 -1.86
N ASP A 765 -13.96 -5.48 -1.61
CA ASP A 765 -15.08 -4.93 -2.40
C ASP A 765 -16.26 -4.31 -1.62
N LYS A 766 -16.21 -4.25 -0.28
CA LYS A 766 -17.27 -3.68 0.57
C LYS A 766 -16.68 -2.98 1.79
N LEU A 767 -17.35 -1.93 2.26
CA LEU A 767 -17.15 -1.32 3.56
C LEU A 767 -18.31 -1.72 4.48
N PHE A 768 -18.02 -2.38 5.59
CA PHE A 768 -18.99 -2.75 6.61
C PHE A 768 -18.89 -1.79 7.80
N ALA A 769 -20.05 -1.37 8.32
CA ALA A 769 -20.18 -0.75 9.63
C ALA A 769 -20.86 -1.75 10.58
N ILE A 770 -20.17 -2.12 11.65
CA ILE A 770 -20.50 -3.23 12.53
C ILE A 770 -20.73 -2.68 13.93
N ALA A 771 -21.94 -2.86 14.46
CA ALA A 771 -22.36 -2.32 15.74
C ALA A 771 -23.28 -3.32 16.45
N PRO A 772 -23.19 -3.48 17.78
CA PRO A 772 -24.14 -4.30 18.52
C PRO A 772 -25.57 -3.72 18.41
N PRO A 773 -26.61 -4.49 18.78
CA PRO A 773 -27.98 -4.03 18.70
C PRO A 773 -28.18 -2.81 19.62
N LYS A 774 -28.91 -1.78 19.14
CA LYS A 774 -29.33 -0.67 20.00
C LYS A 774 -30.30 -1.23 21.08
N GLU A 775 -29.92 -1.14 22.36
CA GLU A 775 -30.73 -1.57 23.52
C GLU A 775 -32.09 -0.83 23.66
#